data_AF-A0A3A5V6H5-F1
#
_entry.id   AF-A0A3A5V6H5-F1
#
_cell.length_a   1.000
_cell.length_b   1.000
_cell.length_c   1.000
_cell.angle_alpha   90.00
_cell.angle_beta   90.00
_cell.angle_gamma   90.00
#
_symmetry.space_group_name_H-M   'P 1'
#
loop_
_entity.id
_entity.type
_entity.pdbx_description
1 polymer ?
#
loop_
_entity_poly.entity_id
_entity_poly.type
_entity_poly.pdbx_seq_one_letter_code
_entity_poly.pdbx_strand_id
1 'polypeptide(L)'
;MAKCLEVAFKANVPKPQRRRVVAKTADWTMLEKPWRSLVYIAMEEIEPPGDDDDKPSMSRQHRGSRRRTRGGGAQSPLDWLPSLEDIMLDAEHSEVFRLAVILINKQLKRGDWKEEYGSEENKLRDFCLENGVSETWIKLAKHTPLLGQFESYPISKKKQKKSSKKADLSKARIDINDSGKILESLDNFSSLCEDAETQVALQKVISQIKSRRTLAPSSQLLELKGKASIISVLIALASQKDITKSVKELSKIDSDLASEFTDLSNLINGEVKDWNRTISVKAEDGLSNLRRYLAWQLTPLEQAIKLSSEELSKGIELLKDNSENNSKIEQLTWIYLSALNNEGATEEAKQLLLQQTLDQNANLTELMPVITSIDSNEIYQWLEGQISSLDEASLIEIIKAQGMPKPILKTSLNMLQDQDSEVWEDVVENAVDIYSQTLELERLAKLFSTNPVLVLAHPYEALLVYHLIAAKGDSDLLATTKSARSEALSAIHATQPPEYLSSTSHSLLLMMEGSSVDEESFTILDKRGYQALKSARHSLKEGGSGTISLTNLDHLITSVAQCDLDELETRLFSVLISTLRLNYVRLTLQHGVRNKDNVEILSKLVEGDNIPSRIISSLSQLIFEHDIGLESLVSWYQDNDPLSPWHTVSRAAVSADKSDEINAARDYRRAAEHDEFDFEHSLILYRKALIHLAHAGQWSEAVNLLEQQPALKTAITQRFQLYLNVSYTANQQSTDKATQMLKNFVRRTRLVQEENEEGEMIEKERVYFAEDELDLLRSYPFEHRRTLPHEPFSGRVTAAINTVHKSRRRNRRSYDMQFMTIMQQSSPLPIEVYDLAKEAAESNPVEGLMFFERAQNSGKFSLRDSKTLADSETSLFAKYKYQITNSSRRYLKHLSLPPLVIVDTNLLVDALVEKISQQLELASETSLDLSEQNSFHKVLVSRARDGKISMWLPQIVRHELQEIGKGVSKLRDKFKNSLVRPEILDKVVKQENLSKLVDEVISDFNQWKPLDIRLEEDSNSSENKEQIKQFLQDYRDIYDELTAMKKAHGGKQKRTKIGGKEIYPEAPDRVIMTICIHLAKQCLEGLGTVLVATRDGDFTLTARAFEERFGFGVVKNSRMLNAWLEI
;
A
#
# COMPACT_ATOMS: atom_id res chain seq x y z
N MET A 1 79.56 33.89 -39.49
CA MET A 1 79.97 34.78 -40.59
C MET A 1 80.61 33.99 -41.74
N ALA A 2 81.69 33.23 -41.51
CA ALA A 2 82.37 32.44 -42.55
C ALA A 2 81.42 31.54 -43.38
N LYS A 3 80.63 30.69 -42.71
CA LYS A 3 79.62 29.83 -43.36
C LYS A 3 78.57 30.63 -44.14
N CYS A 4 78.18 31.81 -43.66
CA CYS A 4 77.22 32.66 -44.37
C CYS A 4 77.82 33.24 -45.66
N LEU A 5 79.11 33.59 -45.66
CA LEU A 5 79.83 34.02 -46.87
C LEU A 5 80.02 32.86 -47.85
N GLU A 6 80.34 31.65 -47.38
CA GLU A 6 80.41 30.46 -48.23
C GLU A 6 79.08 30.12 -48.90
N VAL A 7 77.97 30.26 -48.17
CA VAL A 7 76.61 30.07 -48.73
C VAL A 7 76.25 31.20 -49.69
N ALA A 8 76.62 32.45 -49.39
CA ALA A 8 76.35 33.61 -50.25
C ALA A 8 77.03 33.51 -51.62
N PHE A 9 78.27 33.02 -51.65
CA PHE A 9 79.14 33.02 -52.84
C PHE A 9 79.43 31.63 -53.40
N LYS A 10 78.59 30.63 -53.08
CA LYS A 10 78.64 29.31 -53.72
C LYS A 10 78.40 29.47 -55.23
N ALA A 11 79.14 28.71 -56.06
CA ALA A 11 79.06 28.82 -57.52
C ALA A 11 77.60 28.77 -58.02
N ASN A 12 77.22 29.69 -58.91
CA ASN A 12 75.90 29.84 -59.55
C ASN A 12 74.74 30.52 -58.77
N VAL A 13 74.97 31.30 -57.71
CA VAL A 13 73.88 32.09 -57.07
C VAL A 13 73.87 33.56 -57.56
N PRO A 14 72.82 34.03 -58.29
CA PRO A 14 72.69 35.42 -58.72
C PRO A 14 72.52 36.41 -57.55
N LYS A 15 73.02 37.65 -57.69
CA LYS A 15 72.96 38.73 -56.67
C LYS A 15 71.62 38.82 -55.90
N PRO A 16 70.44 38.92 -56.54
CA PRO A 16 69.16 39.05 -55.82
C PRO A 16 68.71 37.78 -55.06
N GLN A 17 69.26 36.60 -55.39
CA GLN A 17 68.91 35.34 -54.71
C GLN A 17 69.80 35.05 -53.49
N ARG A 18 71.01 35.62 -53.41
CA ARG A 18 71.96 35.40 -52.28
C ARG A 18 71.32 35.71 -50.94
N ARG A 19 70.61 36.85 -50.82
CA ARG A 19 69.88 37.25 -49.61
C ARG A 19 68.90 36.17 -49.14
N ARG A 20 68.14 35.58 -50.06
CA ARG A 20 67.09 34.59 -49.74
C ARG A 20 67.68 33.26 -49.28
N VAL A 21 68.82 32.85 -49.85
CA VAL A 21 69.47 31.58 -49.51
C VAL A 21 70.17 31.70 -48.15
N VAL A 22 70.91 32.79 -47.93
CA VAL A 22 71.63 33.02 -46.66
C VAL A 22 70.66 33.28 -45.51
N ALA A 23 69.59 34.06 -45.72
CA ALA A 23 68.61 34.33 -44.67
C ALA A 23 67.85 33.09 -44.16
N LYS A 24 67.89 31.97 -44.92
CA LYS A 24 67.27 30.70 -44.56
C LYS A 24 68.18 29.77 -43.76
N THR A 25 69.46 30.10 -43.57
CA THR A 25 70.37 29.24 -42.81
C THR A 25 70.27 29.50 -41.30
N ALA A 26 70.42 28.45 -40.50
CA ALA A 26 70.47 28.58 -39.03
C ALA A 26 71.65 29.47 -38.57
N ASP A 27 72.76 29.45 -39.30
CA ASP A 27 73.94 30.29 -39.04
C ASP A 27 73.65 31.80 -39.20
N TRP A 28 72.75 32.19 -40.11
CA TRP A 28 72.30 33.57 -40.25
C TRP A 28 71.47 34.03 -39.06
N THR A 29 70.58 33.17 -38.57
CA THR A 29 69.74 33.48 -37.39
C THR A 29 70.53 33.55 -36.09
N MET A 30 71.68 32.89 -36.00
CA MET A 30 72.58 32.93 -34.85
C MET A 30 73.56 34.13 -34.85
N LEU A 31 73.79 34.78 -35.99
CA LEU A 31 74.64 35.97 -36.07
C LEU A 31 73.98 37.19 -35.41
N GLU A 32 74.76 38.03 -34.73
CA GLU A 32 74.29 39.32 -34.24
C GLU A 32 74.03 40.32 -35.38
N LYS A 33 73.16 41.30 -35.14
CA LYS A 33 72.69 42.26 -36.15
C LYS A 33 73.82 43.04 -36.84
N PRO A 34 74.86 43.56 -36.15
CA PRO A 34 75.94 44.34 -36.80
C PRO A 34 76.75 43.49 -37.79
N TRP A 35 77.00 42.22 -37.43
CA TRP A 35 77.72 41.27 -38.28
C TRP A 35 76.91 40.83 -39.49
N ARG A 36 75.57 40.79 -39.38
CA ARG A 36 74.67 40.56 -40.53
C ARG A 36 74.77 41.68 -41.56
N SER A 37 74.97 42.92 -41.13
CA SER A 37 75.13 44.07 -42.03
C SER A 37 76.37 43.96 -42.89
N LEU A 38 77.49 43.53 -42.31
CA LEU A 38 78.73 43.33 -43.06
C LEU A 38 78.59 42.23 -44.12
N VAL A 39 77.93 41.12 -43.77
CA VAL A 39 77.61 40.06 -44.74
C VAL A 39 76.62 40.58 -45.80
N TYR A 40 75.70 41.48 -45.43
CA TYR A 40 74.77 42.10 -46.37
C TYR A 40 75.45 43.03 -47.37
N ILE A 41 76.37 43.89 -46.91
CA ILE A 41 77.20 44.74 -47.77
C ILE A 41 77.98 43.88 -48.77
N ALA A 42 78.53 42.75 -48.30
CA ALA A 42 79.17 41.76 -49.15
C ALA A 42 78.23 41.15 -50.19
N MET A 43 77.05 40.68 -49.79
CA MET A 43 76.09 40.07 -50.71
C MET A 43 75.67 41.01 -51.85
N GLU A 44 75.54 42.31 -51.54
CA GLU A 44 75.09 43.34 -52.48
C GLU A 44 76.19 43.97 -53.32
N GLU A 45 77.46 43.72 -52.99
CA GLU A 45 78.63 44.29 -53.67
C GLU A 45 78.49 45.82 -53.80
N ILE A 46 78.18 46.50 -52.70
CA ILE A 46 77.89 47.94 -52.67
C ILE A 46 79.13 48.74 -53.08
N GLU A 47 78.95 49.70 -53.98
CA GLU A 47 80.01 50.60 -54.50
C GLU A 47 79.94 51.99 -53.86
N PRO A 48 81.08 52.72 -53.77
CA PRO A 48 81.11 54.10 -53.28
C PRO A 48 80.44 55.08 -54.28
N PRO A 49 79.71 56.11 -53.83
CA PRO A 49 79.10 57.11 -54.71
C PRO A 49 80.16 57.96 -55.45
N GLY A 50 79.89 58.29 -56.72
CA GLY A 50 80.75 59.10 -57.60
C GLY A 50 80.74 60.61 -57.27
N ASP A 51 81.80 61.32 -57.65
CA ASP A 51 82.07 62.70 -57.19
C ASP A 51 81.14 63.81 -57.75
N ASP A 52 80.26 63.52 -58.72
CA ASP A 52 79.31 64.50 -59.31
C ASP A 52 77.84 64.31 -58.89
N ASP A 53 77.52 63.35 -58.02
CA ASP A 53 76.15 63.09 -57.55
C ASP A 53 75.84 63.84 -56.24
N ASP A 54 75.49 65.12 -56.34
CA ASP A 54 75.13 65.98 -55.19
C ASP A 54 73.81 65.58 -54.46
N LYS A 55 73.19 64.46 -54.84
CA LYS A 55 72.21 63.73 -54.01
C LYS A 55 72.29 62.24 -54.33
N PRO A 56 72.49 61.34 -53.36
CA PRO A 56 72.29 59.92 -53.61
C PRO A 56 70.81 59.65 -53.90
N SER A 57 70.48 59.55 -55.19
CA SER A 57 69.23 58.99 -55.69
C SER A 57 69.24 57.47 -55.47
N MET A 58 69.15 57.04 -54.21
CA MET A 58 68.81 55.66 -53.85
C MET A 58 67.37 55.61 -53.34
N SER A 59 66.43 56.03 -54.18
CA SER A 59 65.02 55.65 -54.00
C SER A 59 64.37 55.36 -55.35
N ARG A 60 64.17 54.07 -55.62
CA ARG A 60 62.89 53.44 -56.05
C ARG A 60 63.14 52.28 -57.02
N GLN A 61 62.80 51.08 -56.56
CA GLN A 61 61.91 50.11 -57.22
C GLN A 61 61.59 49.04 -56.15
N HIS A 62 60.36 48.53 -55.94
CA HIS A 62 59.06 48.70 -56.59
C HIS A 62 57.96 48.75 -55.51
N ARG A 63 57.03 49.69 -55.61
CA ARG A 63 55.76 49.69 -54.86
C ARG A 63 54.68 48.98 -55.67
N GLY A 64 53.95 48.06 -55.02
CA GLY A 64 52.69 47.43 -55.44
C GLY A 64 52.77 45.90 -55.23
N SER A 65 52.11 45.24 -54.27
CA SER A 65 50.80 45.47 -53.66
C SER A 65 50.79 45.31 -52.12
N ARG A 66 49.76 45.91 -51.52
CA ARG A 66 49.53 46.22 -50.10
C ARG A 66 49.28 45.00 -49.19
N ARG A 67 49.82 45.04 -47.98
CA ARG A 67 49.02 45.00 -46.74
C ARG A 67 49.77 45.67 -45.57
N ARG A 68 49.07 46.59 -44.91
CA ARG A 68 49.43 47.39 -43.71
C ARG A 68 49.73 46.42 -42.53
N THR A 69 50.55 46.73 -41.52
CA THR A 69 50.28 47.67 -40.42
C THR A 69 51.45 47.67 -39.41
N ARG A 70 51.59 48.76 -38.64
CA ARG A 70 52.38 49.02 -37.41
C ARG A 70 53.80 49.57 -37.57
N GLY A 71 54.01 50.70 -36.89
CA GLY A 71 55.13 51.63 -37.02
C GLY A 71 56.51 51.03 -36.75
N GLY A 72 57.48 51.61 -37.45
CA GLY A 72 58.83 51.09 -37.61
C GLY A 72 59.09 51.01 -39.10
N GLY A 73 59.73 52.03 -39.68
CA GLY A 73 60.25 51.91 -41.05
C GLY A 73 61.08 50.63 -41.12
N ALA A 74 60.89 49.81 -42.14
CA ALA A 74 61.66 48.57 -42.29
C ALA A 74 63.14 48.94 -42.32
N GLN A 75 63.83 48.77 -41.19
CA GLN A 75 65.26 49.01 -41.09
C GLN A 75 65.93 48.14 -42.14
N SER A 76 66.64 48.77 -43.06
CA SER A 76 67.50 48.07 -43.99
C SER A 76 68.58 47.36 -43.20
N PRO A 77 69.08 46.18 -43.61
CA PRO A 77 70.22 45.55 -42.94
C PRO A 77 71.47 46.45 -42.84
N LEU A 78 71.57 47.50 -43.64
CA LEU A 78 72.57 48.58 -43.49
C LEU A 78 72.37 49.44 -42.23
N ASP A 79 71.13 49.62 -41.78
CA ASP A 79 70.80 50.43 -40.59
C ASP A 79 71.20 49.73 -39.28
N TRP A 80 71.58 48.45 -39.34
CA TRP A 80 72.12 47.71 -38.18
C TRP A 80 73.64 47.92 -37.99
N LEU A 81 74.31 48.64 -38.89
CA LEU A 81 75.69 49.08 -38.63
C LEU A 81 75.68 50.15 -37.54
N PRO A 82 76.55 50.05 -36.54
CA PRO A 82 76.65 51.10 -35.54
C PRO A 82 77.10 52.42 -36.19
N SER A 83 76.71 53.55 -35.58
CA SER A 83 77.07 54.87 -36.08
C SER A 83 78.56 55.17 -35.86
N LEU A 84 79.10 56.19 -36.54
CA LEU A 84 80.48 56.63 -36.32
C LEU A 84 80.73 57.00 -34.85
N GLU A 85 79.76 57.61 -34.17
CA GLU A 85 79.91 58.01 -32.77
C GLU A 85 79.92 56.79 -31.82
N ASP A 86 79.06 55.79 -32.08
CA ASP A 86 78.99 54.58 -31.25
C ASP A 86 80.28 53.76 -31.31
N ILE A 87 80.85 53.56 -32.51
CA ILE A 87 82.07 52.76 -32.70
C ILE A 87 83.33 53.42 -32.18
N MET A 88 83.36 54.75 -32.08
CA MET A 88 84.47 55.46 -31.47
C MET A 88 84.56 55.18 -29.97
N LEU A 89 83.41 55.01 -29.31
CA LEU A 89 83.30 54.71 -27.88
C LEU A 89 83.33 53.20 -27.57
N ASP A 90 83.21 52.36 -28.59
CA ASP A 90 83.07 50.91 -28.45
C ASP A 90 84.41 50.22 -28.12
N ALA A 91 84.51 49.66 -26.92
CA ALA A 91 85.63 48.81 -26.49
C ALA A 91 85.31 47.30 -26.57
N GLU A 92 84.06 46.93 -26.86
CA GLU A 92 83.60 45.53 -26.86
C GLU A 92 83.87 44.84 -28.20
N HIS A 93 83.73 45.58 -29.32
CA HIS A 93 83.97 45.03 -30.65
C HIS A 93 85.46 45.00 -31.01
N SER A 94 85.85 44.00 -31.82
CA SER A 94 87.24 43.86 -32.23
C SER A 94 87.71 45.06 -33.07
N GLU A 95 88.97 45.42 -32.91
CA GLU A 95 89.58 46.57 -33.61
C GLU A 95 89.45 46.47 -35.15
N VAL A 96 89.53 45.24 -35.68
CA VAL A 96 89.29 44.92 -37.10
C VAL A 96 87.84 45.20 -37.53
N PHE A 97 86.86 44.88 -36.67
CA PHE A 97 85.46 45.19 -36.93
C PHE A 97 85.21 46.69 -36.89
N ARG A 98 85.80 47.40 -35.91
CA ARG A 98 85.68 48.85 -35.78
C ARG A 98 86.23 49.58 -37.02
N LEU A 99 87.41 49.18 -37.51
CA LEU A 99 87.98 49.71 -38.76
C LEU A 99 87.05 49.50 -39.96
N ALA A 100 86.47 48.30 -40.09
CA ALA A 100 85.57 48.00 -41.20
C ALA A 100 84.34 48.92 -41.21
N VAL A 101 83.72 49.14 -40.05
CA VAL A 101 82.53 50.01 -39.99
C VAL A 101 82.90 51.49 -40.20
N ILE A 102 84.05 51.97 -39.72
CA ILE A 102 84.53 53.34 -40.00
C ILE A 102 84.72 53.56 -41.50
N LEU A 103 85.39 52.63 -42.19
CA LEU A 103 85.63 52.74 -43.64
C LEU A 103 84.32 52.75 -44.44
N ILE A 104 83.35 51.90 -44.06
CA ILE A 104 82.04 51.86 -44.70
C ILE A 104 81.27 53.17 -44.49
N ASN A 105 81.20 53.67 -43.25
CA ASN A 105 80.47 54.91 -42.94
C ASN A 105 81.14 56.13 -43.60
N LYS A 106 82.48 56.20 -43.63
CA LYS A 106 83.21 57.28 -44.30
C LYS A 106 82.88 57.39 -45.80
N GLN A 107 82.75 56.25 -46.47
CA GLN A 107 82.49 56.22 -47.91
C GLN A 107 81.01 56.40 -48.26
N LEU A 108 80.08 55.88 -47.44
CA LEU A 108 78.64 55.96 -47.69
C LEU A 108 77.96 57.22 -47.13
N LYS A 109 78.53 57.85 -46.08
CA LYS A 109 77.97 59.01 -45.38
C LYS A 109 79.00 60.16 -45.30
N ARG A 110 79.52 60.62 -46.45
CA ARG A 110 80.56 61.66 -46.53
C ARG A 110 80.20 62.95 -45.77
N GLY A 111 78.91 63.30 -45.66
CA GLY A 111 78.43 64.49 -44.95
C GLY A 111 78.54 64.44 -43.42
N ASP A 112 78.72 63.26 -42.82
CA ASP A 112 78.79 63.07 -41.35
C ASP A 112 80.24 62.98 -40.83
N TRP A 113 81.23 63.26 -41.69
CA TRP A 113 82.65 63.14 -41.35
C TRP A 113 83.16 64.36 -40.55
N LYS A 114 83.77 64.11 -39.39
CA LYS A 114 84.50 65.13 -38.59
C LYS A 114 86.01 64.87 -38.70
N GLU A 115 86.82 65.92 -38.75
CA GLU A 115 88.29 65.79 -38.87
C GLU A 115 88.92 64.94 -37.75
N GLU A 116 88.32 64.96 -36.56
CA GLU A 116 88.73 64.17 -35.38
C GLU A 116 88.74 62.65 -35.63
N TYR A 117 87.94 62.14 -36.57
CA TYR A 117 87.91 60.70 -36.89
C TYR A 117 89.15 60.23 -37.67
N GLY A 118 89.90 61.15 -38.29
CA GLY A 118 91.10 60.81 -39.04
C GLY A 118 92.22 60.20 -38.19
N SER A 119 92.34 60.60 -36.92
CA SER A 119 93.39 60.07 -36.03
C SER A 119 93.12 58.62 -35.60
N GLU A 120 91.88 58.27 -35.27
CA GLU A 120 91.51 56.90 -34.88
C GLU A 120 91.49 55.94 -36.08
N GLU A 121 91.07 56.42 -37.26
CA GLU A 121 91.17 55.64 -38.50
C GLU A 121 92.62 55.22 -38.78
N ASN A 122 93.57 56.14 -38.66
CA ASN A 122 94.99 55.83 -38.88
C ASN A 122 95.53 54.85 -37.83
N LYS A 123 95.20 55.03 -36.54
CA LYS A 123 95.60 54.07 -35.48
C LYS A 123 95.10 52.65 -35.77
N LEU A 124 93.84 52.51 -36.19
CA LEU A 124 93.25 51.20 -36.50
C LEU A 124 93.83 50.60 -37.79
N ARG A 125 94.20 51.42 -38.77
CA ARG A 125 94.94 50.98 -39.97
C ARG A 125 96.31 50.43 -39.59
N ASP A 126 97.05 51.14 -38.73
CA ASP A 126 98.35 50.69 -38.24
C ASP A 126 98.23 49.37 -37.46
N PHE A 127 97.20 49.24 -36.59
CA PHE A 127 96.92 47.97 -35.90
C PHE A 127 96.66 46.80 -36.86
N CYS A 128 95.91 47.04 -37.93
CA CYS A 128 95.61 46.01 -38.94
C CYS A 128 96.84 45.66 -39.81
N LEU A 129 97.74 46.62 -40.07
CA LEU A 129 99.04 46.37 -40.71
C LEU A 129 99.93 45.50 -39.83
N GLU A 130 99.97 45.73 -38.52
CA GLU A 130 100.83 45.01 -37.58
C GLU A 130 100.30 43.61 -37.22
N ASN A 131 99.02 43.49 -36.84
CA ASN A 131 98.46 42.26 -36.28
C ASN A 131 97.82 41.33 -37.32
N GLY A 132 97.59 41.85 -38.52
CA GLY A 132 96.93 41.14 -39.60
C GLY A 132 95.46 40.85 -39.33
N VAL A 133 94.76 40.40 -40.36
CA VAL A 133 93.32 40.25 -40.39
C VAL A 133 92.96 38.78 -40.69
N SER A 134 91.87 38.24 -40.12
CA SER A 134 91.48 36.85 -40.38
C SER A 134 91.04 36.64 -41.84
N GLU A 135 91.23 35.43 -42.37
CA GLU A 135 90.90 35.07 -43.76
C GLU A 135 89.44 35.40 -44.13
N THR A 136 88.53 35.36 -43.16
CA THR A 136 87.10 35.69 -43.34
C THR A 136 86.86 37.13 -43.76
N TRP A 137 87.65 38.08 -43.25
CA TRP A 137 87.53 39.50 -43.60
C TRP A 137 88.12 39.79 -44.98
N ILE A 138 89.18 39.08 -45.37
CA ILE A 138 89.74 39.17 -46.72
C ILE A 138 88.74 38.62 -47.74
N LYS A 139 88.07 37.50 -47.43
CA LYS A 139 86.96 36.99 -48.25
C LYS A 139 85.83 38.00 -48.36
N LEU A 140 85.56 38.76 -47.31
CA LEU A 140 84.54 39.81 -47.32
C LEU A 140 84.97 41.00 -48.21
N ALA A 141 86.22 41.45 -48.08
CA ALA A 141 86.81 42.54 -48.86
C ALA A 141 86.83 42.27 -50.38
N LYS A 142 87.13 41.04 -50.80
CA LYS A 142 87.08 40.60 -52.20
C LYS A 142 85.77 40.87 -52.93
N HIS A 143 84.69 40.97 -52.18
CA HIS A 143 83.36 41.11 -52.74
C HIS A 143 82.79 42.52 -52.55
N THR A 144 83.53 43.47 -51.95
CA THR A 144 83.06 44.85 -51.78
C THR A 144 84.20 45.84 -51.91
N PRO A 145 84.12 46.83 -52.81
CA PRO A 145 85.13 47.87 -52.90
C PRO A 145 85.21 48.74 -51.63
N LEU A 146 84.12 48.83 -50.85
CA LEU A 146 84.07 49.60 -49.60
C LEU A 146 85.14 49.17 -48.57
N LEU A 147 85.50 47.90 -48.59
CA LEU A 147 86.49 47.30 -47.69
C LEU A 147 87.75 46.85 -48.43
N GLY A 148 88.00 47.34 -49.65
CA GLY A 148 89.12 46.90 -50.49
C GLY A 148 90.50 47.04 -49.82
N GLN A 149 90.67 47.98 -48.88
CA GLN A 149 91.90 48.11 -48.08
C GLN A 149 92.24 46.82 -47.31
N PHE A 150 91.25 46.04 -46.90
CA PHE A 150 91.48 44.79 -46.16
C PHE A 150 92.17 43.71 -46.99
N GLU A 151 92.18 43.79 -48.32
CA GLU A 151 92.97 42.87 -49.16
C GLU A 151 94.48 43.09 -49.03
N SER A 152 94.88 44.30 -48.63
CA SER A 152 96.30 44.66 -48.48
C SER A 152 96.90 44.27 -47.12
N TYR A 153 96.07 43.89 -46.13
CA TYR A 153 96.55 43.48 -44.80
C TYR A 153 96.97 41.99 -44.74
N PRO A 154 97.99 41.63 -43.93
CA PRO A 154 98.47 40.25 -43.81
C PRO A 154 97.47 39.32 -43.10
N ILE A 155 97.47 38.00 -43.38
CA ILE A 155 96.53 37.03 -42.78
C ILE A 155 96.97 36.61 -41.36
N SER A 156 96.13 36.82 -40.34
CA SER A 156 96.41 36.41 -38.95
C SER A 156 96.21 34.89 -38.72
N LYS A 157 97.14 34.24 -37.98
CA LYS A 157 97.12 32.79 -37.66
C LYS A 157 96.77 32.51 -36.18
N LYS A 158 95.55 32.78 -35.72
CA LYS A 158 95.08 32.34 -34.37
C LYS A 158 93.97 31.27 -34.47
N LYS A 159 94.15 30.11 -33.82
CA LYS A 159 93.17 28.99 -33.71
C LYS A 159 92.34 29.12 -32.40
N GLN A 160 91.01 29.01 -32.46
CA GLN A 160 90.11 28.99 -31.29
C GLN A 160 89.96 27.58 -30.65
N LYS A 161 89.84 27.50 -29.31
CA LYS A 161 89.60 26.29 -28.47
C LYS A 161 88.09 26.13 -28.16
N LYS A 162 87.57 24.89 -28.11
CA LYS A 162 86.21 24.53 -27.61
C LYS A 162 86.26 24.03 -26.16
N SER A 163 85.24 24.36 -25.34
CA SER A 163 85.04 23.86 -23.96
C SER A 163 83.63 23.28 -23.80
N SER A 164 83.49 22.07 -23.24
CA SER A 164 82.19 21.44 -22.89
C SER A 164 81.99 21.40 -21.37
N LYS A 165 80.81 21.82 -20.88
CA LYS A 165 80.38 21.65 -19.46
C LYS A 165 79.50 20.39 -19.34
N LYS A 166 79.67 19.58 -18.29
CA LYS A 166 78.84 18.40 -17.98
C LYS A 166 77.46 18.82 -17.44
N ALA A 167 76.37 18.33 -18.03
CA ALA A 167 75.00 18.48 -17.50
C ALA A 167 74.60 17.28 -16.61
N ASP A 168 73.87 17.57 -15.53
CA ASP A 168 73.30 16.61 -14.57
C ASP A 168 71.83 16.31 -14.93
N LEU A 169 71.49 15.03 -15.07
CA LEU A 169 70.21 14.54 -15.60
C LEU A 169 69.11 14.48 -14.53
N SER A 170 69.46 14.54 -13.24
CA SER A 170 68.52 14.52 -12.11
C SER A 170 67.46 15.63 -12.17
N LYS A 171 67.80 16.77 -12.78
CA LYS A 171 66.91 17.93 -12.98
C LYS A 171 65.79 17.71 -14.01
N ALA A 172 65.71 16.53 -14.62
CA ALA A 172 64.66 16.15 -15.56
C ALA A 172 63.39 15.60 -14.88
N ARG A 173 63.45 15.30 -13.58
CA ARG A 173 62.33 14.78 -12.78
C ARG A 173 61.33 15.89 -12.42
N ILE A 174 60.61 16.36 -13.41
CA ILE A 174 59.66 17.47 -13.30
C ILE A 174 58.22 17.03 -13.54
N ASP A 175 57.29 17.85 -13.07
CA ASP A 175 55.89 17.77 -13.47
C ASP A 175 55.74 18.32 -14.89
N ILE A 176 55.19 17.49 -15.78
CA ILE A 176 55.06 17.77 -17.22
C ILE A 176 53.82 18.66 -17.48
N ASN A 177 52.90 18.76 -16.55
CA ASN A 177 51.77 19.69 -16.66
C ASN A 177 52.18 21.13 -16.30
N ASP A 178 53.32 21.32 -15.61
CA ASP A 178 53.86 22.63 -15.26
C ASP A 178 54.77 23.19 -16.37
N SER A 179 54.18 24.06 -17.21
CA SER A 179 54.89 24.74 -18.30
C SER A 179 56.12 25.56 -17.85
N GLY A 180 56.16 26.03 -16.59
CA GLY A 180 57.29 26.78 -16.04
C GLY A 180 58.50 25.87 -15.77
N LYS A 181 58.26 24.73 -15.13
CA LYS A 181 59.32 23.73 -14.84
C LYS A 181 59.87 23.09 -16.11
N ILE A 182 59.02 22.85 -17.12
CA ILE A 182 59.49 22.37 -18.44
C ILE A 182 60.45 23.39 -19.07
N LEU A 183 60.14 24.68 -18.99
CA LEU A 183 61.02 25.73 -19.53
C LEU A 183 62.37 25.76 -18.81
N GLU A 184 62.38 25.67 -17.48
CA GLU A 184 63.62 25.64 -16.69
C GLU A 184 64.47 24.41 -16.99
N SER A 185 63.87 23.22 -17.13
CA SER A 185 64.59 22.01 -17.51
C SER A 185 65.13 22.09 -18.95
N LEU A 186 64.35 22.61 -19.90
CA LEU A 186 64.81 22.80 -21.28
C LEU A 186 65.96 23.82 -21.39
N ASP A 187 65.92 24.91 -20.61
CA ASP A 187 67.00 25.88 -20.55
C ASP A 187 68.27 25.29 -19.92
N ASN A 188 68.14 24.49 -18.86
CA ASN A 188 69.27 23.77 -18.23
C ASN A 188 69.92 22.74 -19.17
N PHE A 189 69.13 22.08 -20.01
CA PHE A 189 69.63 21.07 -20.96
C PHE A 189 70.02 21.65 -22.33
N SER A 190 69.77 22.94 -22.58
CA SER A 190 70.07 23.62 -23.85
C SER A 190 71.53 23.47 -24.30
N SER A 191 72.48 23.42 -23.36
CA SER A 191 73.91 23.25 -23.64
C SER A 191 74.28 21.85 -24.20
N LEU A 192 73.35 20.89 -24.16
CA LEU A 192 73.54 19.55 -24.74
C LEU A 192 73.30 19.50 -26.26
N CYS A 193 72.72 20.57 -26.83
CA CYS A 193 72.55 20.72 -28.28
C CYS A 193 73.74 21.49 -28.87
N GLU A 194 74.71 20.81 -29.48
CA GLU A 194 75.91 21.45 -30.06
C GLU A 194 75.68 22.02 -31.48
N ASP A 195 74.66 21.56 -32.20
CA ASP A 195 74.37 21.96 -33.57
C ASP A 195 73.44 23.19 -33.64
N ALA A 196 73.76 24.14 -34.52
CA ALA A 196 72.95 25.37 -34.70
C ALA A 196 71.49 25.07 -35.09
N GLU A 197 71.25 23.99 -35.84
CA GLU A 197 69.89 23.59 -36.23
C GLU A 197 69.06 23.09 -35.03
N THR A 198 69.65 22.31 -34.12
CA THR A 198 68.95 21.78 -32.94
C THR A 198 68.71 22.87 -31.90
N GLN A 199 69.63 23.82 -31.75
CA GLN A 199 69.45 24.99 -30.87
C GLN A 199 68.33 25.93 -31.37
N VAL A 200 68.27 26.21 -32.68
CA VAL A 200 67.18 27.04 -33.25
C VAL A 200 65.83 26.32 -33.10
N ALA A 201 65.80 25.01 -33.32
CA ALA A 201 64.59 24.23 -33.09
C ALA A 201 64.16 24.27 -31.62
N LEU A 202 65.09 24.15 -30.68
CA LEU A 202 64.83 24.22 -29.24
C LEU A 202 64.30 25.60 -28.83
N GLN A 203 64.90 26.69 -29.32
CA GLN A 203 64.40 28.06 -29.10
C GLN A 203 62.97 28.24 -29.63
N LYS A 204 62.64 27.63 -30.77
CA LYS A 204 61.28 27.65 -31.31
C LYS A 204 60.30 26.94 -30.38
N VAL A 205 60.65 25.77 -29.86
CA VAL A 205 59.82 25.04 -28.88
C VAL A 205 59.68 25.82 -27.57
N ILE A 206 60.76 26.38 -27.02
CA ILE A 206 60.73 27.25 -25.84
C ILE A 206 59.80 28.45 -26.06
N SER A 207 59.84 29.08 -27.24
CA SER A 207 58.94 30.18 -27.58
C SER A 207 57.47 29.75 -27.68
N GLN A 208 57.20 28.53 -28.13
CA GLN A 208 55.84 27.97 -28.20
C GLN A 208 55.29 27.74 -26.79
N ILE A 209 56.09 27.19 -25.88
CA ILE A 209 55.70 26.98 -24.48
C ILE A 209 55.47 28.33 -23.78
N LYS A 210 56.40 29.29 -23.89
CA LYS A 210 56.23 30.65 -23.34
C LYS A 210 54.99 31.39 -23.86
N SER A 211 54.56 31.09 -25.09
CA SER A 211 53.38 31.69 -25.71
C SER A 211 52.10 30.84 -25.60
N ARG A 212 52.13 29.71 -24.86
CA ARG A 212 51.04 28.73 -24.74
C ARG A 212 50.44 28.29 -26.09
N ARG A 213 51.28 28.19 -27.13
CA ARG A 213 50.89 27.72 -28.47
C ARG A 213 51.10 26.21 -28.58
N THR A 214 50.33 25.55 -29.45
CA THR A 214 50.47 24.11 -29.74
C THR A 214 51.91 23.77 -30.12
N LEU A 215 52.48 22.79 -29.41
CA LEU A 215 53.84 22.31 -29.61
C LEU A 215 53.97 21.60 -30.95
N ALA A 216 54.88 22.08 -31.80
CA ALA A 216 55.21 21.45 -33.08
C ALA A 216 56.71 21.18 -33.16
N PRO A 217 57.20 20.18 -32.39
CA PRO A 217 58.63 19.87 -32.36
C PRO A 217 59.10 19.31 -33.71
N SER A 218 60.30 19.70 -34.13
CA SER A 218 60.95 19.14 -35.32
C SER A 218 61.38 17.69 -35.07
N SER A 219 61.45 16.87 -36.14
CA SER A 219 61.93 15.47 -36.04
C SER A 219 63.32 15.38 -35.41
N GLN A 220 64.19 16.34 -35.71
CA GLN A 220 65.55 16.43 -35.18
C GLN A 220 65.59 16.56 -33.64
N LEU A 221 64.60 17.22 -33.01
CA LEU A 221 64.51 17.34 -31.56
C LEU A 221 63.95 16.07 -30.89
N LEU A 222 63.23 15.22 -31.62
CA LEU A 222 62.67 13.98 -31.10
C LEU A 222 63.67 12.80 -31.21
N GLU A 223 64.67 12.92 -32.08
CA GLU A 223 65.67 11.90 -32.39
C GLU A 223 67.07 12.19 -31.78
N LEU A 224 67.16 13.08 -30.78
CA LEU A 224 68.43 13.39 -30.12
C LEU A 224 69.00 12.15 -29.40
N LYS A 225 70.32 11.96 -29.53
CA LYS A 225 71.08 10.83 -28.98
C LYS A 225 71.98 11.26 -27.83
N GLY A 226 72.39 10.32 -27.00
CA GLY A 226 73.21 10.64 -25.83
C GLY A 226 72.41 11.42 -24.79
N LYS A 227 73.08 12.19 -23.93
CA LYS A 227 72.42 12.91 -22.81
C LYS A 227 71.31 13.88 -23.24
N ALA A 228 71.32 14.28 -24.51
CA ALA A 228 70.28 15.13 -25.11
C ALA A 228 68.94 14.42 -25.34
N SER A 229 68.87 13.08 -25.24
CA SER A 229 67.61 12.33 -25.40
C SER A 229 66.55 12.67 -24.35
N ILE A 230 66.94 13.21 -23.19
CA ILE A 230 66.00 13.74 -22.17
C ILE A 230 65.13 14.86 -22.75
N ILE A 231 65.72 15.74 -23.56
CA ILE A 231 65.00 16.82 -24.23
C ILE A 231 63.94 16.23 -25.17
N SER A 232 64.29 15.17 -25.90
CA SER A 232 63.35 14.44 -26.76
C SER A 232 62.18 13.84 -25.96
N VAL A 233 62.46 13.24 -24.81
CA VAL A 233 61.45 12.61 -23.93
C VAL A 233 60.48 13.64 -23.36
N LEU A 234 61.00 14.73 -22.77
CA LEU A 234 60.17 15.80 -22.21
C LEU A 234 59.29 16.47 -23.26
N ILE A 235 59.83 16.73 -24.45
CA ILE A 235 59.08 17.33 -25.56
C ILE A 235 58.03 16.36 -26.12
N ALA A 236 58.36 15.07 -26.25
CA ALA A 236 57.43 14.05 -26.72
C ALA A 236 56.23 13.91 -25.77
N LEU A 237 56.48 13.87 -24.45
CA LEU A 237 55.45 13.84 -23.42
C LEU A 237 54.58 15.09 -23.42
N ALA A 238 55.19 16.28 -23.41
CA ALA A 238 54.46 17.55 -23.47
C ALA A 238 53.66 17.74 -24.78
N SER A 239 54.04 17.03 -25.85
CA SER A 239 53.36 17.08 -27.15
C SER A 239 52.43 15.89 -27.42
N GLN A 240 52.24 14.98 -26.46
CA GLN A 240 51.48 13.72 -26.61
C GLN A 240 51.91 12.88 -27.84
N LYS A 241 53.21 12.78 -28.10
CA LYS A 241 53.79 11.97 -29.19
C LYS A 241 54.45 10.71 -28.65
N ASP A 242 54.59 9.70 -29.50
CA ASP A 242 55.24 8.43 -29.16
C ASP A 242 56.70 8.63 -28.70
N ILE A 243 57.01 8.11 -27.52
CA ILE A 243 58.27 8.29 -26.80
C ILE A 243 59.15 7.03 -26.94
N THR A 244 58.64 5.93 -27.51
CA THR A 244 59.33 4.62 -27.55
C THR A 244 60.76 4.70 -28.09
N LYS A 245 61.00 5.54 -29.11
CA LYS A 245 62.34 5.77 -29.68
C LYS A 245 63.23 6.58 -28.75
N SER A 246 62.70 7.64 -28.15
CA SER A 246 63.43 8.57 -27.29
C SER A 246 63.79 7.95 -25.94
N VAL A 247 62.89 7.16 -25.34
CA VAL A 247 63.16 6.36 -24.14
C VAL A 247 64.23 5.30 -24.40
N LYS A 248 64.19 4.59 -25.53
CA LYS A 248 65.20 3.57 -25.87
C LYS A 248 66.62 4.15 -26.00
N GLU A 249 66.75 5.41 -26.39
CA GLU A 249 68.03 6.10 -26.39
C GLU A 249 68.42 6.62 -25.00
N LEU A 250 67.45 7.03 -24.18
CA LEU A 250 67.66 7.41 -22.78
C LEU A 250 68.07 6.22 -21.90
N SER A 251 67.49 5.03 -22.11
CA SER A 251 67.78 3.82 -21.34
C SER A 251 69.22 3.33 -21.49
N LYS A 252 69.91 3.73 -22.57
CA LYS A 252 71.35 3.46 -22.77
C LYS A 252 72.24 4.28 -21.83
N ILE A 253 71.69 5.29 -21.16
CA ILE A 253 72.40 6.28 -20.36
C ILE A 253 71.93 6.21 -18.91
N ASP A 254 70.62 6.20 -18.71
CA ASP A 254 69.96 6.12 -17.41
C ASP A 254 68.73 5.21 -17.55
N SER A 255 68.87 3.96 -17.13
CA SER A 255 67.81 2.94 -17.18
C SER A 255 66.65 3.28 -16.25
N ASP A 256 66.95 3.92 -15.12
CA ASP A 256 65.99 4.15 -14.05
C ASP A 256 65.05 5.29 -14.46
N LEU A 257 65.63 6.42 -14.90
CA LEU A 257 64.86 7.57 -15.43
C LEU A 257 64.01 7.18 -16.65
N ALA A 258 64.56 6.34 -17.54
CA ALA A 258 63.83 5.82 -18.69
C ALA A 258 62.60 4.98 -18.27
N SER A 259 62.73 4.15 -17.23
CA SER A 259 61.63 3.36 -16.70
C SER A 259 60.52 4.22 -16.08
N GLU A 260 60.89 5.28 -15.35
CA GLU A 260 59.94 6.23 -14.74
C GLU A 260 59.10 6.95 -15.81
N PHE A 261 59.73 7.39 -16.92
CA PHE A 261 59.02 8.01 -18.03
C PHE A 261 58.17 7.04 -18.86
N THR A 262 58.58 5.76 -19.00
CA THR A 262 57.71 4.75 -19.64
C THR A 262 56.46 4.49 -18.84
N ASP A 263 56.59 4.44 -17.52
CA ASP A 263 55.47 4.20 -16.62
C ASP A 263 54.49 5.38 -16.64
N LEU A 264 54.99 6.62 -16.55
CA LEU A 264 54.19 7.82 -16.74
C LEU A 264 53.46 7.85 -18.10
N SER A 265 54.11 7.41 -19.18
CA SER A 265 53.47 7.31 -20.49
C SER A 265 52.35 6.28 -20.54
N ASN A 266 52.49 5.14 -19.85
CA ASN A 266 51.44 4.13 -19.80
C ASN A 266 50.23 4.66 -19.01
N LEU A 267 50.49 5.33 -17.88
CA LEU A 267 49.44 5.95 -17.05
C LEU A 267 48.66 7.03 -17.80
N ILE A 268 49.32 7.91 -18.56
CA ILE A 268 48.65 8.92 -19.40
C ILE A 268 47.76 8.27 -20.47
N ASN A 269 48.14 7.10 -20.97
CA ASN A 269 47.37 6.35 -21.97
C ASN A 269 46.31 5.43 -21.35
N GLY A 270 46.14 5.41 -20.02
CA GLY A 270 45.16 4.59 -19.31
C GLY A 270 45.58 3.14 -19.03
N GLU A 271 46.85 2.77 -19.25
CA GLU A 271 47.36 1.41 -19.01
C GLU A 271 48.14 1.33 -17.69
N VAL A 272 47.64 0.55 -16.72
CA VAL A 272 48.29 0.31 -15.43
C VAL A 272 48.94 -1.07 -15.42
N LYS A 273 50.27 -1.14 -15.33
CA LYS A 273 51.02 -2.42 -15.29
C LYS A 273 51.35 -2.87 -13.86
N ASP A 274 51.97 -1.99 -13.07
CA ASP A 274 52.39 -2.27 -11.68
C ASP A 274 51.90 -1.16 -10.73
N TRP A 275 50.61 -1.18 -10.39
CA TRP A 275 49.95 -0.16 -9.55
C TRP A 275 50.57 -0.02 -8.15
N ASN A 276 50.77 -1.13 -7.42
CA ASN A 276 51.37 -1.09 -6.07
C ASN A 276 52.78 -0.47 -6.04
N ARG A 277 53.56 -0.67 -7.11
CA ARG A 277 54.92 -0.14 -7.20
C ARG A 277 54.95 1.37 -7.47
N THR A 278 53.90 1.91 -8.08
CA THR A 278 53.81 3.34 -8.41
C THR A 278 53.32 4.18 -7.23
N ILE A 279 52.41 3.65 -6.41
CA ILE A 279 51.91 4.34 -5.20
C ILE A 279 52.95 4.36 -4.07
N SER A 280 53.78 3.32 -3.95
CA SER A 280 54.79 3.18 -2.88
C SER A 280 56.06 4.03 -3.06
N VAL A 281 56.14 4.85 -4.11
CA VAL A 281 57.29 5.73 -4.37
C VAL A 281 57.31 6.89 -3.38
N LYS A 282 58.35 6.96 -2.54
CA LYS A 282 58.52 8.00 -1.49
C LYS A 282 59.17 9.30 -1.97
N ALA A 283 59.57 9.39 -3.24
CA ALA A 283 60.24 10.58 -3.75
C ALA A 283 59.23 11.71 -4.02
N GLU A 284 59.54 12.93 -3.57
CA GLU A 284 58.69 14.13 -3.69
C GLU A 284 58.98 14.98 -4.94
N ASP A 285 59.64 14.40 -5.93
CA ASP A 285 59.89 15.07 -7.20
C ASP A 285 58.63 15.17 -8.07
N GLY A 286 58.59 16.17 -8.95
CA GLY A 286 57.40 16.47 -9.74
C GLY A 286 56.94 15.31 -10.64
N LEU A 287 57.88 14.46 -11.07
CA LEU A 287 57.60 13.25 -11.85
C LEU A 287 56.90 12.17 -11.01
N SER A 288 57.43 11.88 -9.82
CA SER A 288 56.86 10.88 -8.90
C SER A 288 55.48 11.29 -8.38
N ASN A 289 55.25 12.58 -8.11
CA ASN A 289 53.95 13.09 -7.70
C ASN A 289 52.90 12.91 -8.81
N LEU A 290 53.25 13.24 -10.06
CA LEU A 290 52.36 13.09 -11.20
C LEU A 290 52.02 11.61 -11.48
N ARG A 291 52.99 10.70 -11.34
CA ARG A 291 52.76 9.24 -11.45
C ARG A 291 51.84 8.73 -10.35
N ARG A 292 52.03 9.17 -9.10
CA ARG A 292 51.15 8.79 -7.98
C ARG A 292 49.71 9.28 -8.21
N TYR A 293 49.55 10.54 -8.62
CA TYR A 293 48.24 11.12 -8.92
C TYR A 293 47.50 10.32 -10.02
N LEU A 294 48.14 10.06 -11.17
CA LEU A 294 47.53 9.28 -12.25
C LEU A 294 47.27 7.81 -11.86
N ALA A 295 48.12 7.21 -11.01
CA ALA A 295 47.90 5.87 -10.50
C ALA A 295 46.67 5.81 -9.57
N TRP A 296 46.42 6.85 -8.75
CA TRP A 296 45.22 6.96 -7.91
C TRP A 296 43.95 7.20 -8.73
N GLN A 297 44.02 8.00 -9.80
CA GLN A 297 42.92 8.20 -10.74
C GLN A 297 42.46 6.88 -11.40
N LEU A 298 43.42 6.04 -11.77
CA LEU A 298 43.20 4.75 -12.43
C LEU A 298 43.17 3.56 -11.45
N THR A 299 42.89 3.80 -10.16
CA THR A 299 42.90 2.74 -9.14
C THR A 299 41.96 1.58 -9.49
N PRO A 300 42.46 0.31 -9.51
CA PRO A 300 41.63 -0.90 -9.54
C PRO A 300 41.00 -1.17 -8.16
N LEU A 301 39.67 -1.29 -8.09
CA LEU A 301 38.92 -1.44 -6.83
C LEU A 301 39.36 -2.68 -6.00
N GLU A 302 39.61 -3.82 -6.65
CA GLU A 302 40.09 -5.05 -6.00
C GLU A 302 41.44 -4.91 -5.28
N GLN A 303 42.28 -3.96 -5.72
CA GLN A 303 43.58 -3.70 -5.12
C GLN A 303 43.48 -2.64 -4.01
N ALA A 304 42.52 -1.71 -4.12
CA ALA A 304 42.26 -0.67 -3.11
C ALA A 304 41.78 -1.24 -1.78
N ILE A 305 40.96 -2.30 -1.79
CA ILE A 305 40.44 -2.97 -0.58
C ILE A 305 41.58 -3.53 0.31
N LYS A 306 42.76 -3.78 -0.26
CA LYS A 306 43.93 -4.35 0.47
C LYS A 306 44.83 -3.29 1.11
N LEU A 307 44.57 -2.01 0.86
CA LEU A 307 45.37 -0.90 1.41
C LEU A 307 44.93 -0.56 2.83
N SER A 308 45.83 0.05 3.60
CA SER A 308 45.51 0.55 4.95
C SER A 308 44.76 1.88 4.90
N SER A 309 44.11 2.24 6.01
CA SER A 309 43.40 3.52 6.16
C SER A 309 44.32 4.73 5.89
N GLU A 310 45.56 4.70 6.36
CA GLU A 310 46.54 5.78 6.14
C GLU A 310 46.97 5.95 4.67
N GLU A 311 46.96 4.87 3.89
CA GLU A 311 47.34 4.91 2.48
C GLU A 311 46.17 5.44 1.63
N LEU A 312 44.94 5.03 1.97
CA LEU A 312 43.72 5.49 1.33
C LEU A 312 43.44 6.97 1.61
N SER A 313 43.65 7.45 2.84
CA SER A 313 43.44 8.87 3.19
C SER A 313 44.37 9.79 2.40
N LYS A 314 45.66 9.44 2.30
CA LYS A 314 46.65 10.17 1.48
C LYS A 314 46.29 10.15 0.00
N GLY A 315 45.78 9.02 -0.49
CA GLY A 315 45.27 8.90 -1.86
C GLY A 315 44.09 9.84 -2.12
N ILE A 316 43.10 9.85 -1.23
CA ILE A 316 41.90 10.68 -1.33
C ILE A 316 42.25 12.17 -1.25
N GLU A 317 43.16 12.59 -0.35
CA GLU A 317 43.65 13.97 -0.26
C GLU A 317 44.34 14.41 -1.56
N LEU A 318 45.20 13.56 -2.14
CA LEU A 318 45.86 13.83 -3.42
C LEU A 318 44.88 14.01 -4.59
N LEU A 319 43.76 13.28 -4.58
CA LEU A 319 42.71 13.44 -5.60
C LEU A 319 41.87 14.71 -5.37
N LYS A 320 41.58 15.06 -4.11
CA LYS A 320 40.86 16.30 -3.74
C LYS A 320 41.66 17.55 -4.11
N ASP A 321 42.96 17.57 -3.83
CA ASP A 321 43.85 18.70 -4.12
C ASP A 321 43.95 19.02 -5.62
N ASN A 322 43.75 18.01 -6.47
CA ASN A 322 43.83 18.12 -7.94
C ASN A 322 42.45 18.20 -8.63
N SER A 323 41.36 18.41 -7.88
CA SER A 323 40.01 18.66 -8.40
C SER A 323 39.44 17.56 -9.30
N GLU A 324 39.52 16.30 -8.87
CA GLU A 324 39.03 15.14 -9.62
C GLU A 324 37.52 14.83 -9.46
N ASN A 325 37.00 13.89 -10.26
CA ASN A 325 35.58 13.49 -10.26
C ASN A 325 35.11 12.97 -8.89
N ASN A 326 34.01 13.53 -8.36
CA ASN A 326 33.42 13.15 -7.07
C ASN A 326 33.14 11.65 -6.93
N SER A 327 32.70 10.95 -7.99
CA SER A 327 32.31 9.54 -7.89
C SER A 327 33.46 8.58 -7.55
N LYS A 328 34.67 8.83 -8.03
CA LYS A 328 35.84 8.00 -7.72
C LYS A 328 36.32 8.26 -6.28
N ILE A 329 36.26 9.51 -5.86
CA ILE A 329 36.54 9.93 -4.48
C ILE A 329 35.54 9.24 -3.55
N GLU A 330 34.26 9.23 -3.89
CA GLU A 330 33.19 8.59 -3.12
C GLU A 330 33.42 7.08 -2.96
N GLN A 331 33.70 6.36 -4.05
CA GLN A 331 34.03 4.92 -3.99
C GLN A 331 35.25 4.63 -3.11
N LEU A 332 36.31 5.44 -3.24
CA LEU A 332 37.50 5.30 -2.39
C LEU A 332 37.20 5.68 -0.94
N THR A 333 36.30 6.62 -0.67
CA THR A 333 35.88 6.95 0.70
C THR A 333 35.09 5.82 1.34
N TRP A 334 34.26 5.07 0.60
CA TRP A 334 33.58 3.89 1.14
C TRP A 334 34.55 2.77 1.48
N ILE A 335 35.56 2.54 0.62
CA ILE A 335 36.64 1.58 0.89
C ILE A 335 37.52 2.06 2.07
N TYR A 336 37.74 3.36 2.20
CA TYR A 336 38.44 3.92 3.35
C TYR A 336 37.68 3.70 4.66
N LEU A 337 36.36 3.88 4.65
CA LEU A 337 35.50 3.58 5.81
C LEU A 337 35.52 2.09 6.17
N SER A 338 35.53 1.20 5.16
CA SER A 338 35.65 -0.25 5.40
C SER A 338 37.01 -0.63 5.98
N ALA A 339 38.11 -0.01 5.49
CA ALA A 339 39.45 -0.19 6.03
C ALA A 339 39.56 0.31 7.49
N LEU A 340 39.02 1.51 7.79
CA LEU A 340 38.97 2.05 9.16
C LEU A 340 38.22 1.11 10.11
N ASN A 341 37.10 0.54 9.65
CA ASN A 341 36.33 -0.40 10.47
C ASN A 341 37.11 -1.70 10.73
N ASN A 342 37.77 -2.26 9.70
CA ASN A 342 38.61 -3.45 9.81
C ASN A 342 39.84 -3.23 10.72
N GLU A 343 40.37 -2.01 10.77
CA GLU A 343 41.49 -1.62 11.63
C GLU A 343 41.07 -1.31 13.08
N GLY A 344 39.76 -1.31 13.39
CA GLY A 344 39.21 -1.10 14.73
C GLY A 344 38.96 0.36 15.12
N ALA A 345 39.11 1.31 14.19
CA ALA A 345 38.83 2.74 14.38
C ALA A 345 37.35 3.08 14.07
N THR A 346 36.43 2.37 14.70
CA THR A 346 34.99 2.37 14.36
C THR A 346 34.30 3.72 14.60
N GLU A 347 34.69 4.46 15.65
CA GLU A 347 34.13 5.79 15.96
C GLU A 347 34.55 6.86 14.94
N GLU A 348 35.78 6.77 14.40
CA GLU A 348 36.24 7.70 13.36
C GLU A 348 35.50 7.45 12.05
N ALA A 349 35.30 6.17 11.67
CA ALA A 349 34.48 5.78 10.53
C ALA A 349 33.03 6.28 10.67
N LYS A 350 32.45 6.15 11.87
CA LYS A 350 31.10 6.63 12.18
C LYS A 350 30.96 8.15 12.00
N GLN A 351 31.88 8.94 12.56
CA GLN A 351 31.83 10.40 12.43
C GLN A 351 32.01 10.87 10.98
N LEU A 352 32.89 10.20 10.23
CA LEU A 352 33.10 10.51 8.82
C LEU A 352 31.87 10.18 7.97
N LEU A 353 31.19 9.07 8.24
CA LEU A 353 29.99 8.66 7.51
C LEU A 353 28.81 9.63 7.76
N LEU A 354 28.62 10.09 9.00
CA LEU A 354 27.58 11.07 9.35
C LEU A 354 27.77 12.44 8.67
N GLN A 355 28.98 12.76 8.20
CA GLN A 355 29.28 14.00 7.48
C GLN A 355 29.03 13.89 5.97
N GLN A 356 28.79 12.68 5.44
CA GLN A 356 28.52 12.47 4.01
C GLN A 356 27.01 12.59 3.69
N THR A 357 26.72 12.85 2.41
CA THR A 357 25.38 12.81 1.81
C THR A 357 25.39 11.86 0.63
N LEU A 358 24.32 11.09 0.43
CA LEU A 358 24.22 10.16 -0.69
C LEU A 358 23.68 10.86 -1.93
N ASP A 359 24.35 10.67 -3.07
CA ASP A 359 23.84 11.09 -4.37
C ASP A 359 22.70 10.16 -4.84
N GLN A 360 21.87 10.63 -5.78
CA GLN A 360 20.71 9.87 -6.31
C GLN A 360 21.07 8.48 -6.84
N ASN A 361 22.26 8.34 -7.44
CA ASN A 361 22.72 7.11 -8.10
C ASN A 361 23.92 6.50 -7.36
N ALA A 362 23.99 6.67 -6.03
CA ALA A 362 25.06 6.14 -5.22
C ALA A 362 25.09 4.60 -5.28
N ASN A 363 26.24 4.02 -5.61
CA ASN A 363 26.44 2.57 -5.62
C ASN A 363 26.69 2.03 -4.21
N LEU A 364 25.66 1.52 -3.53
CA LEU A 364 25.75 1.19 -2.12
C LEU A 364 26.45 -0.16 -1.85
N THR A 365 26.83 -0.92 -2.88
CA THR A 365 27.47 -2.25 -2.72
C THR A 365 28.65 -2.28 -1.75
N GLU A 366 29.52 -1.28 -1.77
CA GLU A 366 30.68 -1.19 -0.87
C GLU A 366 30.33 -0.56 0.49
N LEU A 367 29.24 0.21 0.57
CA LEU A 367 28.82 0.93 1.78
C LEU A 367 27.96 0.04 2.70
N MET A 368 27.08 -0.80 2.14
CA MET A 368 26.16 -1.63 2.92
C MET A 368 26.88 -2.56 3.92
N PRO A 369 27.98 -3.25 3.57
CA PRO A 369 28.74 -4.07 4.53
C PRO A 369 29.35 -3.24 5.68
N VAL A 370 29.70 -1.98 5.43
CA VAL A 370 30.24 -1.07 6.45
C VAL A 370 29.14 -0.65 7.42
N ILE A 371 27.96 -0.30 6.91
CA ILE A 371 26.81 0.06 7.73
C ILE A 371 26.39 -1.09 8.66
N THR A 372 26.30 -2.31 8.12
CA THR A 372 25.89 -3.49 8.90
C THR A 372 26.95 -3.95 9.90
N SER A 373 28.22 -3.66 9.66
CA SER A 373 29.31 -4.01 10.60
C SER A 373 29.51 -2.98 11.72
N ILE A 374 29.18 -1.70 11.50
CA ILE A 374 29.22 -0.68 12.57
C ILE A 374 28.01 -0.81 13.51
N ASP A 375 26.86 -1.25 12.99
CA ASP A 375 25.61 -1.51 13.73
C ASP A 375 25.26 -0.42 14.78
N SER A 376 25.11 0.83 14.32
CA SER A 376 24.82 1.96 15.21
C SER A 376 23.54 2.71 14.83
N ASN A 377 22.73 3.04 15.84
CA ASN A 377 21.42 3.66 15.65
C ASN A 377 21.49 5.05 14.97
N GLU A 378 22.56 5.80 15.20
CA GLU A 378 22.79 7.11 14.57
C GLU A 378 23.03 6.99 13.06
N ILE A 379 23.75 5.95 12.61
CA ILE A 379 23.96 5.68 11.18
C ILE A 379 22.65 5.24 10.52
N TYR A 380 21.84 4.46 11.22
CA TYR A 380 20.54 4.04 10.71
C TYR A 380 19.58 5.21 10.53
N GLN A 381 19.56 6.16 11.48
CA GLN A 381 18.79 7.41 11.33
C GLN A 381 19.31 8.30 10.19
N TRP A 382 20.63 8.36 10.00
CA TRP A 382 21.23 9.05 8.86
C TRP A 382 20.77 8.43 7.55
N LEU A 383 20.85 7.09 7.41
CA LEU A 383 20.43 6.39 6.20
C LEU A 383 18.93 6.60 5.93
N GLU A 384 18.08 6.50 6.95
CA GLU A 384 16.64 6.75 6.86
C GLU A 384 16.33 8.14 6.29
N GLY A 385 17.09 9.17 6.69
CA GLY A 385 16.97 10.52 6.14
C GLY A 385 17.39 10.65 4.67
N GLN A 386 18.27 9.79 4.17
CA GLN A 386 18.76 9.81 2.78
C GLN A 386 17.90 8.96 1.83
N ILE A 387 17.05 8.03 2.33
CA ILE A 387 16.23 7.13 1.49
C ILE A 387 15.40 7.92 0.45
N SER A 388 14.83 9.06 0.86
CA SER A 388 13.99 9.89 -0.01
C SER A 388 14.68 10.43 -1.27
N SER A 389 16.01 10.50 -1.29
CA SER A 389 16.80 10.97 -2.42
C SER A 389 17.39 9.87 -3.28
N LEU A 390 17.23 8.58 -2.94
CA LEU A 390 17.83 7.47 -3.68
C LEU A 390 16.99 7.04 -4.89
N ASP A 391 17.66 6.45 -5.89
CA ASP A 391 17.03 5.80 -7.04
C ASP A 391 16.55 4.36 -6.73
N GLU A 392 15.78 3.77 -7.64
CA GLU A 392 15.22 2.42 -7.48
C GLU A 392 16.31 1.35 -7.29
N ALA A 393 17.45 1.49 -7.97
CA ALA A 393 18.55 0.53 -7.89
C ALA A 393 19.20 0.54 -6.50
N SER A 394 19.49 1.72 -5.95
CA SER A 394 20.02 1.89 -4.60
C SER A 394 19.04 1.36 -3.53
N LEU A 395 17.73 1.55 -3.70
CA LEU A 395 16.73 1.02 -2.76
C LEU A 395 16.72 -0.52 -2.73
N ILE A 396 16.88 -1.17 -3.89
CA ILE A 396 16.96 -2.64 -3.98
C ILE A 396 18.22 -3.18 -3.30
N GLU A 397 19.35 -2.49 -3.45
CA GLU A 397 20.60 -2.85 -2.76
C GLU A 397 20.42 -2.80 -1.24
N ILE A 398 19.70 -1.79 -0.72
CA ILE A 398 19.36 -1.70 0.70
C ILE A 398 18.47 -2.88 1.13
N ILE A 399 17.47 -3.23 0.32
CA ILE A 399 16.50 -4.28 0.68
C ILE A 399 17.12 -5.69 0.63
N LYS A 400 18.07 -5.91 -0.27
CA LYS A 400 18.80 -7.19 -0.39
C LYS A 400 19.97 -7.31 0.60
N ALA A 401 20.34 -6.24 1.30
CA ALA A 401 21.43 -6.27 2.28
C ALA A 401 21.06 -7.07 3.53
N GLN A 402 21.91 -8.02 3.90
CA GLN A 402 21.73 -8.84 5.09
C GLN A 402 22.02 -8.06 6.38
N GLY A 403 21.20 -8.22 7.41
CA GLY A 403 21.42 -7.62 8.73
C GLY A 403 20.91 -6.18 8.88
N MET A 404 20.19 -5.64 7.89
CA MET A 404 19.63 -4.30 7.98
C MET A 404 18.44 -4.24 8.96
N PRO A 405 18.29 -3.16 9.74
CA PRO A 405 17.12 -2.95 10.58
C PRO A 405 15.84 -2.89 9.76
N LYS A 406 14.82 -3.60 10.23
CA LYS A 406 13.48 -3.66 9.61
C LYS A 406 12.85 -2.28 9.32
N PRO A 407 13.00 -1.24 10.18
CA PRO A 407 12.47 0.09 9.88
C PRO A 407 13.02 0.73 8.60
N ILE A 408 14.30 0.52 8.30
CA ILE A 408 14.95 1.01 7.07
C ILE A 408 14.43 0.22 5.87
N LEU A 409 14.39 -1.10 5.98
CA LEU A 409 13.85 -1.96 4.91
C LEU A 409 12.41 -1.57 4.57
N LYS A 410 11.58 -1.32 5.59
CA LYS A 410 10.20 -0.86 5.45
C LYS A 410 10.11 0.50 4.75
N THR A 411 10.92 1.48 5.12
CA THR A 411 10.88 2.82 4.50
C THR A 411 11.31 2.77 3.03
N SER A 412 12.32 1.97 2.70
CA SER A 412 12.72 1.72 1.31
C SER A 412 11.62 1.02 0.51
N LEU A 413 10.98 -0.01 1.07
CA LEU A 413 9.87 -0.73 0.44
C LEU A 413 8.64 0.14 0.20
N ASN A 414 8.29 0.99 1.18
CA ASN A 414 7.16 1.92 1.05
C ASN A 414 7.37 2.85 -0.16
N MET A 415 8.58 3.38 -0.32
CA MET A 415 8.92 4.28 -1.43
C MET A 415 8.85 3.56 -2.79
N LEU A 416 9.38 2.34 -2.89
CA LEU A 416 9.28 1.54 -4.12
C LEU A 416 7.82 1.20 -4.48
N GLN A 417 7.01 0.84 -3.49
CA GLN A 417 5.59 0.52 -3.71
C GLN A 417 4.79 1.76 -4.16
N ASP A 418 5.13 2.94 -3.66
CA ASP A 418 4.44 4.19 -4.01
C ASP A 418 4.85 4.71 -5.40
N GLN A 419 6.01 4.29 -5.93
CA GLN A 419 6.48 4.63 -7.27
C GLN A 419 5.92 3.72 -8.38
N ASP A 420 5.36 2.56 -8.03
CA ASP A 420 4.72 1.59 -8.96
C ASP A 420 5.63 1.19 -10.14
N SER A 421 6.91 0.91 -9.84
CA SER A 421 7.94 0.57 -10.83
C SER A 421 7.87 -0.90 -11.28
N GLU A 422 8.34 -1.21 -12.50
CA GLU A 422 8.46 -2.60 -12.98
C GLU A 422 9.42 -3.43 -12.10
N VAL A 423 10.34 -2.77 -11.39
CA VAL A 423 11.34 -3.41 -10.53
C VAL A 423 10.75 -3.86 -9.18
N TRP A 424 9.51 -3.50 -8.88
CA TRP A 424 8.79 -3.95 -7.70
C TRP A 424 8.71 -5.49 -7.63
N GLU A 425 8.52 -6.17 -8.76
CA GLU A 425 8.37 -7.63 -8.84
C GLU A 425 9.56 -8.39 -8.22
N ASP A 426 10.77 -7.84 -8.33
CA ASP A 426 12.00 -8.45 -7.80
C ASP A 426 12.09 -8.45 -6.26
N VAL A 427 11.24 -7.67 -5.60
CA VAL A 427 11.30 -7.40 -4.15
C VAL A 427 9.99 -7.76 -3.43
N VAL A 428 8.98 -8.24 -4.15
CA VAL A 428 7.65 -8.58 -3.60
C VAL A 428 7.75 -9.59 -2.44
N GLU A 429 8.56 -10.65 -2.57
CA GLU A 429 8.69 -11.66 -1.50
C GLU A 429 9.29 -11.05 -0.22
N ASN A 430 10.32 -10.20 -0.36
CA ASN A 430 10.89 -9.45 0.77
C ASN A 430 9.87 -8.48 1.36
N ALA A 431 9.03 -7.86 0.52
CA ALA A 431 7.99 -6.94 0.96
C ALA A 431 6.95 -7.64 1.86
N VAL A 432 6.54 -8.86 1.50
CA VAL A 432 5.59 -9.65 2.29
C VAL A 432 6.15 -9.94 3.67
N ASP A 433 7.41 -10.38 3.76
CA ASP A 433 8.07 -10.70 5.03
C ASP A 433 8.31 -9.46 5.92
N ILE A 434 8.78 -8.36 5.33
CA ILE A 434 9.05 -7.14 6.11
C ILE A 434 7.76 -6.47 6.56
N TYR A 435 6.74 -6.38 5.70
CA TYR A 435 5.47 -5.79 6.10
C TYR A 435 4.71 -6.64 7.11
N SER A 436 4.84 -7.97 7.09
CA SER A 436 4.21 -8.84 8.10
C SER A 436 4.86 -8.65 9.48
N GLN A 437 6.19 -8.59 9.52
CA GLN A 437 6.94 -8.39 10.76
C GLN A 437 6.83 -6.96 11.32
N THR A 438 6.65 -5.96 10.45
CA THR A 438 6.47 -4.55 10.85
C THR A 438 5.00 -4.13 10.98
N LEU A 439 4.07 -5.08 10.77
CA LEU A 439 2.62 -4.91 10.90
C LEU A 439 2.03 -3.81 9.99
N GLU A 440 2.57 -3.65 8.78
CA GLU A 440 2.07 -2.78 7.70
C GLU A 440 0.93 -3.47 6.92
N LEU A 441 -0.18 -3.72 7.62
CA LEU A 441 -1.26 -4.59 7.15
C LEU A 441 -2.04 -4.01 5.95
N GLU A 442 -2.16 -2.68 5.85
CA GLU A 442 -2.85 -2.03 4.72
C GLU A 442 -2.08 -2.21 3.41
N ARG A 443 -0.74 -2.07 3.46
CA ARG A 443 0.14 -2.30 2.31
C ARG A 443 0.16 -3.78 1.90
N LEU A 444 0.16 -4.69 2.87
CA LEU A 444 -0.02 -6.13 2.59
C LEU A 444 -1.37 -6.44 1.94
N ALA A 445 -2.47 -5.87 2.46
CA ALA A 445 -3.78 -6.05 1.87
C ALA A 445 -3.83 -5.57 0.42
N LYS A 446 -3.22 -4.40 0.14
CA LYS A 446 -3.07 -3.88 -1.23
C LYS A 446 -2.30 -4.87 -2.11
N LEU A 447 -1.20 -5.45 -1.64
CA LEU A 447 -0.43 -6.45 -2.40
C LEU A 447 -1.25 -7.70 -2.72
N PHE A 448 -1.95 -8.26 -1.74
CA PHE A 448 -2.82 -9.42 -1.95
C PHE A 448 -3.99 -9.10 -2.88
N SER A 449 -4.50 -7.86 -2.88
CA SER A 449 -5.55 -7.44 -3.82
C SER A 449 -5.04 -7.37 -5.27
N THR A 450 -3.79 -6.96 -5.48
CA THR A 450 -3.19 -6.85 -6.82
C THR A 450 -2.71 -8.18 -7.39
N ASN A 451 -2.23 -9.10 -6.54
CA ASN A 451 -1.67 -10.37 -6.97
C ASN A 451 -2.20 -11.53 -6.09
N PRO A 452 -3.32 -12.18 -6.49
CA PRO A 452 -3.92 -13.27 -5.70
C PRO A 452 -3.03 -14.52 -5.64
N VAL A 453 -2.07 -14.69 -6.55
CA VAL A 453 -1.15 -15.84 -6.51
C VAL A 453 -0.26 -15.79 -5.26
N LEU A 454 0.09 -14.59 -4.78
CA LEU A 454 0.88 -14.41 -3.55
C LEU A 454 0.14 -14.94 -2.32
N VAL A 455 -1.19 -14.89 -2.30
CA VAL A 455 -2.00 -15.41 -1.18
C VAL A 455 -1.81 -16.91 -1.01
N LEU A 456 -1.63 -17.64 -2.10
CA LEU A 456 -1.38 -19.09 -2.08
C LEU A 456 0.04 -19.42 -1.61
N ALA A 457 1.01 -18.54 -1.90
CA ALA A 457 2.39 -18.69 -1.45
C ALA A 457 2.59 -18.30 0.02
N HIS A 458 1.85 -17.29 0.50
CA HIS A 458 1.94 -16.70 1.84
C HIS A 458 0.60 -16.72 2.59
N PRO A 459 0.04 -17.91 2.88
CA PRO A 459 -1.29 -18.02 3.47
C PRO A 459 -1.36 -17.54 4.93
N TYR A 460 -0.27 -17.64 5.71
CA TYR A 460 -0.26 -17.17 7.10
C TYR A 460 -0.34 -15.65 7.18
N GLU A 461 0.37 -14.96 6.30
CA GLU A 461 0.36 -13.50 6.15
C GLU A 461 -1.01 -13.00 5.70
N ALA A 462 -1.67 -13.69 4.77
CA ALA A 462 -3.04 -13.37 4.37
C ALA A 462 -4.04 -13.52 5.54
N LEU A 463 -3.90 -14.55 6.38
CA LEU A 463 -4.71 -14.68 7.60
C LEU A 463 -4.40 -13.61 8.64
N LEU A 464 -3.12 -13.24 8.81
CA LEU A 464 -2.71 -12.13 9.67
C LEU A 464 -3.39 -10.83 9.27
N VAL A 465 -3.35 -10.50 7.97
CA VAL A 465 -4.04 -9.33 7.43
C VAL A 465 -5.53 -9.41 7.73
N TYR A 466 -6.19 -10.54 7.45
CA TYR A 466 -7.62 -10.69 7.71
C TYR A 466 -7.99 -10.44 9.19
N HIS A 467 -7.20 -10.97 10.13
CA HIS A 467 -7.52 -10.86 11.54
C HIS A 467 -7.15 -9.52 12.18
N LEU A 468 -6.10 -8.86 11.69
CA LEU A 468 -5.50 -7.70 12.33
C LEU A 468 -5.72 -6.38 11.58
N ILE A 469 -6.17 -6.40 10.32
CA ILE A 469 -6.34 -5.17 9.53
C ILE A 469 -7.31 -4.20 10.21
N ALA A 470 -6.87 -2.95 10.36
CA ALA A 470 -7.66 -1.89 10.93
C ALA A 470 -8.92 -1.64 10.09
N ALA A 471 -10.01 -1.32 10.76
CA ALA A 471 -11.26 -0.95 10.12
C ALA A 471 -11.22 0.44 9.45
N LYS A 472 -10.13 1.21 9.61
CA LYS A 472 -9.98 2.61 9.18
C LYS A 472 -9.58 2.78 7.69
N GLY A 473 -9.64 1.70 6.90
CA GLY A 473 -9.12 1.64 5.52
C GLY A 473 -10.20 1.66 4.44
N ASP A 474 -9.74 1.62 3.18
CA ASP A 474 -10.58 1.51 1.98
C ASP A 474 -11.53 0.29 2.05
N SER A 475 -12.83 0.53 1.86
CA SER A 475 -13.86 -0.51 1.90
C SER A 475 -13.60 -1.63 0.90
N ASP A 476 -13.03 -1.30 -0.27
CA ASP A 476 -12.73 -2.27 -1.31
C ASP A 476 -11.58 -3.18 -0.89
N LEU A 477 -10.52 -2.60 -0.29
CA LEU A 477 -9.42 -3.38 0.29
C LEU A 477 -9.94 -4.33 1.39
N LEU A 478 -10.79 -3.85 2.29
CA LEU A 478 -11.38 -4.68 3.35
C LEU A 478 -12.20 -5.85 2.77
N ALA A 479 -12.96 -5.63 1.70
CA ALA A 479 -13.70 -6.68 1.02
C ALA A 479 -12.75 -7.76 0.42
N THR A 480 -11.64 -7.35 -0.19
CA THR A 480 -10.67 -8.29 -0.77
C THR A 480 -9.95 -9.15 0.26
N THR A 481 -9.80 -8.69 1.52
CA THR A 481 -9.21 -9.52 2.58
C THR A 481 -10.04 -10.77 2.88
N LYS A 482 -11.37 -10.73 2.70
CA LYS A 482 -12.25 -11.90 2.89
C LYS A 482 -12.02 -12.95 1.80
N SER A 483 -11.85 -12.53 0.55
CA SER A 483 -11.52 -13.46 -0.54
C SER A 483 -10.13 -14.04 -0.36
N ALA A 484 -9.14 -13.20 -0.01
CA ALA A 484 -7.78 -13.63 0.26
C ALA A 484 -7.72 -14.67 1.39
N ARG A 485 -8.46 -14.48 2.49
CA ARG A 485 -8.61 -15.50 3.54
C ARG A 485 -9.09 -16.84 3.00
N SER A 486 -10.12 -16.84 2.15
CA SER A 486 -10.67 -18.10 1.62
C SER A 486 -9.67 -18.88 0.76
N GLU A 487 -8.83 -18.16 0.01
CA GLU A 487 -7.75 -18.75 -0.79
C GLU A 487 -6.60 -19.24 0.10
N ALA A 488 -6.21 -18.44 1.10
CA ALA A 488 -5.18 -18.79 2.07
C ALA A 488 -5.49 -20.10 2.83
N LEU A 489 -6.74 -20.28 3.28
CA LEU A 489 -7.19 -21.50 3.95
C LEU A 489 -7.03 -22.76 3.10
N SER A 490 -7.10 -22.64 1.77
CA SER A 490 -6.91 -23.78 0.86
C SER A 490 -5.44 -24.21 0.74
N ALA A 491 -4.49 -23.28 0.96
CA ALA A 491 -3.06 -23.51 0.80
C ALA A 491 -2.32 -23.78 2.12
N ILE A 492 -2.87 -23.35 3.26
CA ILE A 492 -2.19 -23.35 4.58
C ILE A 492 -1.64 -24.71 5.02
N HIS A 493 -2.27 -25.82 4.63
CA HIS A 493 -1.80 -27.17 4.97
C HIS A 493 -0.62 -27.64 4.12
N ALA A 494 -0.37 -27.00 2.98
CA ALA A 494 0.76 -27.30 2.09
C ALA A 494 2.00 -26.42 2.38
N THR A 495 1.84 -25.38 3.20
CA THR A 495 2.89 -24.38 3.50
C THR A 495 3.36 -24.48 4.95
N GLN A 496 4.68 -24.37 5.16
CA GLN A 496 5.26 -24.28 6.49
C GLN A 496 5.06 -22.87 7.08
N PRO A 497 4.91 -22.74 8.41
CA PRO A 497 4.84 -21.43 9.05
C PRO A 497 6.17 -20.67 8.88
N PRO A 498 6.13 -19.36 8.59
CA PRO A 498 7.31 -18.50 8.56
C PRO A 498 8.12 -18.53 9.88
N GLU A 499 9.44 -18.34 9.79
CA GLU A 499 10.33 -18.42 10.96
C GLU A 499 10.08 -17.33 12.02
N TYR A 500 9.60 -16.16 11.61
CA TYR A 500 9.29 -15.05 12.52
C TYR A 500 7.99 -15.28 13.32
N LEU A 501 7.15 -16.24 12.93
CA LEU A 501 5.92 -16.57 13.66
C LEU A 501 6.27 -17.49 14.83
N SER A 502 6.13 -16.94 16.05
CA SER A 502 6.25 -17.73 17.27
C SER A 502 5.24 -18.88 17.31
N SER A 503 5.55 -19.94 18.06
CA SER A 503 4.63 -21.08 18.24
C SER A 503 3.27 -20.64 18.81
N THR A 504 3.29 -19.64 19.70
CA THR A 504 2.14 -18.89 20.24
C THR A 504 1.36 -18.18 19.15
N SER A 505 2.00 -17.34 18.33
CA SER A 505 1.32 -16.58 17.27
C SER A 505 0.68 -17.50 16.23
N HIS A 506 1.41 -18.52 15.79
CA HIS A 506 0.88 -19.56 14.91
C HIS A 506 -0.35 -20.24 15.52
N SER A 507 -0.26 -20.62 16.80
CA SER A 507 -1.34 -21.26 17.55
C SER A 507 -2.56 -20.35 17.71
N LEU A 508 -2.38 -19.05 17.94
CA LEU A 508 -3.46 -18.08 18.04
C LEU A 508 -4.18 -17.88 16.69
N LEU A 509 -3.42 -17.75 15.60
CA LEU A 509 -3.97 -17.62 14.24
C LEU A 509 -4.84 -18.83 13.90
N LEU A 510 -4.31 -20.04 14.05
CA LEU A 510 -5.07 -21.25 13.75
C LEU A 510 -6.30 -21.39 14.67
N MET A 511 -6.22 -20.96 15.93
CA MET A 511 -7.36 -21.01 16.84
C MET A 511 -8.47 -20.03 16.44
N MET A 512 -8.13 -18.83 15.97
CA MET A 512 -9.14 -17.87 15.45
C MET A 512 -9.81 -18.37 14.17
N GLU A 513 -9.14 -19.23 13.40
CA GLU A 513 -9.70 -19.97 12.27
C GLU A 513 -10.45 -21.26 12.67
N GLY A 514 -10.54 -21.53 13.97
CA GLY A 514 -11.29 -22.67 14.51
C GLY A 514 -10.55 -24.01 14.47
N SER A 515 -9.21 -24.03 14.41
CA SER A 515 -8.42 -25.26 14.51
C SER A 515 -8.37 -25.83 15.94
N SER A 516 -8.18 -27.14 16.05
CA SER A 516 -7.74 -27.78 17.30
C SER A 516 -6.23 -27.55 17.48
N VAL A 517 -5.88 -26.61 18.35
CA VAL A 517 -4.49 -26.23 18.62
C VAL A 517 -3.98 -26.88 19.91
N ASP A 518 -2.72 -27.30 19.87
CA ASP A 518 -2.01 -27.89 21.00
C ASP A 518 -1.97 -26.92 22.19
N GLU A 519 -2.23 -27.45 23.38
CA GLU A 519 -2.30 -26.64 24.58
C GLU A 519 -0.91 -26.18 25.07
N GLU A 520 0.16 -26.87 24.68
CA GLU A 520 1.54 -26.55 25.10
C GLU A 520 2.02 -25.18 24.60
N SER A 521 1.51 -24.72 23.46
CA SER A 521 1.83 -23.43 22.86
C SER A 521 1.41 -22.23 23.72
N PHE A 522 0.48 -22.39 24.67
CA PHE A 522 -0.04 -21.29 25.49
C PHE A 522 0.60 -21.22 26.89
N THR A 523 1.73 -21.89 27.09
CA THR A 523 2.49 -21.92 28.36
C THR A 523 3.13 -20.58 28.73
N ILE A 524 3.15 -19.61 27.81
CA ILE A 524 3.57 -18.22 28.06
C ILE A 524 2.60 -17.52 29.05
N LEU A 525 1.34 -17.94 29.09
CA LEU A 525 0.36 -17.40 30.04
C LEU A 525 0.60 -17.94 31.46
N ASP A 526 0.32 -17.12 32.46
CA ASP A 526 0.32 -17.58 33.85
C ASP A 526 -0.74 -18.68 34.08
N LYS A 527 -0.63 -19.42 35.19
CA LYS A 527 -1.53 -20.55 35.47
C LYS A 527 -3.02 -20.14 35.45
N ARG A 528 -3.36 -18.92 35.87
CA ARG A 528 -4.74 -18.44 35.86
C ARG A 528 -5.21 -18.09 34.46
N GLY A 529 -4.41 -17.40 33.65
CA GLY A 529 -4.71 -17.09 32.26
C GLY A 529 -4.85 -18.32 31.39
N TYR A 530 -3.95 -19.29 31.54
CA TYR A 530 -4.04 -20.57 30.85
C TYR A 530 -5.32 -21.34 31.22
N GLN A 531 -5.66 -21.42 32.51
CA GLN A 531 -6.91 -22.04 32.96
C GLN A 531 -8.15 -21.29 32.44
N ALA A 532 -8.09 -19.95 32.38
CA ALA A 532 -9.15 -19.14 31.82
C ALA A 532 -9.36 -19.39 30.33
N LEU A 533 -8.29 -19.42 29.53
CA LEU A 533 -8.36 -19.75 28.11
C LEU A 533 -8.91 -21.16 27.89
N LYS A 534 -8.44 -22.15 28.67
CA LYS A 534 -8.92 -23.52 28.62
C LYS A 534 -10.40 -23.62 29.00
N SER A 535 -10.82 -22.92 30.05
CA SER A 535 -12.23 -22.85 30.46
C SER A 535 -13.08 -22.19 29.40
N ALA A 536 -12.62 -21.11 28.77
CA ALA A 536 -13.33 -20.45 27.68
C ALA A 536 -13.51 -21.43 26.50
N ARG A 537 -12.45 -22.12 26.08
CA ARG A 537 -12.52 -23.16 25.03
C ARG A 537 -13.49 -24.28 25.40
N HIS A 538 -13.50 -24.75 26.65
CA HIS A 538 -14.37 -25.84 27.08
C HIS A 538 -15.84 -25.41 27.25
N SER A 539 -16.10 -24.22 27.80
CA SER A 539 -17.44 -23.65 27.95
C SER A 539 -18.13 -23.43 26.60
N LEU A 540 -17.34 -23.17 25.57
CA LEU A 540 -17.77 -23.05 24.19
C LEU A 540 -17.92 -24.43 23.49
N LYS A 541 -17.21 -25.50 23.86
CA LYS A 541 -17.48 -26.83 23.24
C LYS A 541 -18.90 -27.35 23.52
N GLU A 542 -19.41 -28.23 22.65
CA GLU A 542 -20.72 -28.87 22.85
C GLU A 542 -20.76 -29.66 24.17
N GLY A 543 -21.82 -29.43 24.97
CA GLY A 543 -21.96 -29.96 26.33
C GLY A 543 -21.40 -29.05 27.43
N GLY A 544 -20.69 -27.98 27.07
CA GLY A 544 -20.30 -26.89 27.96
C GLY A 544 -21.49 -26.03 28.39
N SER A 545 -21.25 -25.10 29.32
CA SER A 545 -22.28 -24.18 29.85
C SER A 545 -22.82 -23.20 28.81
N GLY A 546 -22.28 -23.16 27.59
CA GLY A 546 -22.65 -22.22 26.52
C GLY A 546 -22.39 -20.76 26.90
N THR A 547 -21.63 -20.52 27.97
CA THR A 547 -21.40 -19.20 28.56
C THR A 547 -19.99 -19.17 29.15
N ILE A 548 -19.19 -18.21 28.70
CA ILE A 548 -17.88 -17.89 29.30
C ILE A 548 -18.15 -17.02 30.52
N SER A 549 -17.53 -17.32 31.67
CA SER A 549 -17.66 -16.40 32.82
C SER A 549 -16.83 -15.13 32.58
N LEU A 550 -17.43 -13.97 32.87
CA LEU A 550 -16.73 -12.68 32.81
C LEU A 550 -15.47 -12.69 33.69
N THR A 551 -15.52 -13.38 34.83
CA THR A 551 -14.36 -13.56 35.72
C THR A 551 -13.19 -14.28 35.03
N ASN A 552 -13.47 -15.31 34.22
CA ASN A 552 -12.42 -16.01 33.48
C ASN A 552 -11.86 -15.12 32.37
N LEU A 553 -12.70 -14.33 31.69
CA LEU A 553 -12.22 -13.34 30.71
C LEU A 553 -11.32 -12.29 31.37
N ASP A 554 -11.67 -11.78 32.54
CA ASP A 554 -10.85 -10.81 33.28
C ASP A 554 -9.52 -11.42 33.74
N HIS A 555 -9.51 -12.69 34.16
CA HIS A 555 -8.28 -13.41 34.45
C HIS A 555 -7.38 -13.56 33.21
N LEU A 556 -7.97 -13.84 32.04
CA LEU A 556 -7.22 -13.92 30.78
C LEU A 556 -6.62 -12.56 30.40
N ILE A 557 -7.40 -11.48 30.50
CA ILE A 557 -6.94 -10.11 30.21
C ILE A 557 -5.78 -9.71 31.13
N THR A 558 -5.92 -9.98 32.43
CA THR A 558 -4.88 -9.65 33.41
C THR A 558 -3.60 -10.44 33.16
N SER A 559 -3.73 -11.71 32.77
CA SER A 559 -2.60 -12.57 32.41
C SER A 559 -1.85 -12.03 31.19
N VAL A 560 -2.57 -11.76 30.10
CA VAL A 560 -2.00 -11.23 28.84
C VAL A 560 -1.28 -9.90 29.09
N ALA A 561 -1.82 -9.02 29.95
CA ALA A 561 -1.18 -7.74 30.28
C ALA A 561 0.09 -7.86 31.15
N GLN A 562 0.29 -9.00 31.82
CA GLN A 562 1.44 -9.26 32.69
C GLN A 562 2.54 -10.10 32.00
N CYS A 563 2.20 -10.75 30.88
CA CYS A 563 3.14 -11.55 30.10
C CYS A 563 4.06 -10.67 29.25
N ASP A 564 5.29 -11.13 29.06
CA ASP A 564 6.25 -10.54 28.13
C ASP A 564 5.93 -11.09 26.73
N LEU A 565 5.07 -10.37 26.00
CA LEU A 565 4.57 -10.72 24.67
C LEU A 565 5.18 -9.80 23.63
N ASP A 566 5.47 -10.33 22.45
CA ASP A 566 5.83 -9.48 21.31
C ASP A 566 4.62 -8.66 20.80
N GLU A 567 4.85 -7.72 19.89
CA GLU A 567 3.78 -6.87 19.36
C GLU A 567 2.70 -7.69 18.61
N LEU A 568 3.11 -8.73 17.87
CA LEU A 568 2.24 -9.59 17.08
C LEU A 568 1.32 -10.42 17.99
N GLU A 569 1.89 -11.09 19.00
CA GLU A 569 1.21 -11.86 20.02
C GLU A 569 0.23 -11.00 20.81
N THR A 570 0.64 -9.80 21.22
CA THR A 570 -0.21 -8.84 21.92
C THR A 570 -1.43 -8.49 21.07
N ARG A 571 -1.24 -8.17 19.78
CA ARG A 571 -2.35 -7.89 18.87
C ARG A 571 -3.24 -9.12 18.69
N LEU A 572 -2.69 -10.29 18.43
CA LEU A 572 -3.47 -11.53 18.25
C LEU A 572 -4.30 -11.89 19.49
N PHE A 573 -3.74 -11.78 20.70
CA PHE A 573 -4.48 -11.98 21.95
C PHE A 573 -5.57 -10.93 22.14
N SER A 574 -5.31 -9.65 21.83
CA SER A 574 -6.33 -8.61 21.93
C SER A 574 -7.55 -8.89 21.03
N VAL A 575 -7.28 -9.40 19.83
CA VAL A 575 -8.28 -9.77 18.84
C VAL A 575 -9.05 -11.03 19.25
N LEU A 576 -8.36 -12.02 19.83
CA LEU A 576 -9.00 -13.20 20.43
C LEU A 576 -9.90 -12.82 21.61
N ILE A 577 -9.44 -12.00 22.54
CA ILE A 577 -10.22 -11.53 23.69
C ILE A 577 -11.47 -10.80 23.22
N SER A 578 -11.32 -9.93 22.22
CA SER A 578 -12.44 -9.21 21.60
C SER A 578 -13.45 -10.17 20.95
N THR A 579 -12.96 -11.22 20.29
CA THR A 579 -13.78 -12.29 19.74
C THR A 579 -14.57 -13.02 20.81
N LEU A 580 -13.93 -13.41 21.91
CA LEU A 580 -14.57 -14.11 23.02
C LEU A 580 -15.62 -13.23 23.71
N ARG A 581 -15.36 -11.92 23.87
CA ARG A 581 -16.33 -10.95 24.39
C ARG A 581 -17.55 -10.82 23.49
N LEU A 582 -17.34 -10.71 22.17
CA LEU A 582 -18.43 -10.63 21.20
C LEU A 582 -19.27 -11.92 21.21
N ASN A 583 -18.63 -13.09 21.22
CA ASN A 583 -19.31 -14.38 21.30
C ASN A 583 -20.09 -14.52 22.62
N TYR A 584 -19.53 -14.08 23.75
CA TYR A 584 -20.23 -14.03 25.04
C TYR A 584 -21.51 -13.20 24.96
N VAL A 585 -21.43 -11.96 24.45
CA VAL A 585 -22.60 -11.08 24.33
C VAL A 585 -23.62 -11.66 23.36
N ARG A 586 -23.18 -12.16 22.20
CA ARG A 586 -24.04 -12.82 21.21
C ARG A 586 -24.83 -13.97 21.84
N LEU A 587 -24.18 -14.89 22.55
CA LEU A 587 -24.83 -16.02 23.23
C LEU A 587 -25.82 -15.53 24.30
N THR A 588 -25.43 -14.53 25.09
CA THR A 588 -26.30 -13.94 26.13
C THR A 588 -27.57 -13.34 25.53
N LEU A 589 -27.44 -12.59 24.41
CA LEU A 589 -28.57 -12.04 23.67
C LEU A 589 -29.44 -13.13 23.04
N GLN A 590 -28.83 -14.22 22.57
CA GLN A 590 -29.56 -15.37 22.05
C GLN A 590 -30.42 -16.03 23.13
N HIS A 591 -29.97 -16.07 24.37
CA HIS A 591 -30.79 -16.57 25.49
C HIS A 591 -31.91 -15.60 25.91
N GLY A 592 -32.02 -14.42 25.29
CA GLY A 592 -33.04 -13.41 25.57
C GLY A 592 -32.66 -12.43 26.68
N VAL A 593 -31.45 -12.53 27.22
CA VAL A 593 -30.99 -11.69 28.33
C VAL A 593 -30.33 -10.43 27.76
N ARG A 594 -31.06 -9.31 27.77
CA ARG A 594 -30.52 -7.99 27.45
C ARG A 594 -30.13 -7.26 28.73
N ASN A 595 -28.85 -7.28 29.08
CA ASN A 595 -28.31 -6.60 30.25
C ASN A 595 -27.55 -5.33 29.88
N LYS A 596 -27.46 -4.37 30.81
CA LYS A 596 -26.62 -3.17 30.65
C LYS A 596 -25.15 -3.53 30.45
N ASP A 597 -24.68 -4.55 31.16
CA ASP A 597 -23.32 -5.08 31.05
C ASP A 597 -22.98 -5.51 29.61
N ASN A 598 -23.96 -6.06 28.87
CA ASN A 598 -23.74 -6.44 27.46
C ASN A 598 -23.41 -5.22 26.60
N VAL A 599 -24.11 -4.10 26.80
CA VAL A 599 -23.90 -2.86 26.05
C VAL A 599 -22.53 -2.26 26.39
N GLU A 600 -22.14 -2.29 27.67
CA GLU A 600 -20.82 -1.80 28.11
C GLU A 600 -19.67 -2.63 27.51
N ILE A 601 -19.81 -3.96 27.47
CA ILE A 601 -18.83 -4.84 26.83
C ILE A 601 -18.67 -4.50 25.34
N LEU A 602 -19.80 -4.33 24.62
CA LEU A 602 -19.75 -3.98 23.20
C LEU A 602 -19.17 -2.58 22.97
N SER A 603 -19.46 -1.61 23.83
CA SER A 603 -18.87 -0.26 23.75
C SER A 603 -17.35 -0.30 23.82
N LYS A 604 -16.81 -1.06 24.78
CA LYS A 604 -15.36 -1.24 24.97
C LYS A 604 -14.66 -1.92 23.80
N LEU A 605 -15.37 -2.64 22.92
CA LEU A 605 -14.79 -3.24 21.71
C LEU A 605 -14.51 -2.21 20.61
N VAL A 606 -15.12 -1.02 20.70
CA VAL A 606 -14.98 0.08 19.74
C VAL A 606 -14.08 1.19 20.30
N GLU A 607 -13.56 1.02 21.52
CA GLU A 607 -12.62 1.95 22.14
C GLU A 607 -11.19 1.59 21.73
N GLY A 608 -10.55 2.43 20.89
CA GLY A 608 -9.15 2.29 20.50
C GLY A 608 -8.89 2.67 19.04
N ASP A 609 -7.61 2.82 18.69
CA ASP A 609 -7.22 3.29 17.36
C ASP A 609 -7.12 2.22 16.29
N ASN A 610 -6.88 0.96 16.69
CA ASN A 610 -6.61 -0.15 15.77
C ASN A 610 -7.62 -1.29 15.98
N ILE A 611 -8.88 -1.02 15.66
CA ILE A 611 -9.98 -2.00 15.78
C ILE A 611 -10.02 -2.84 14.52
N PRO A 612 -9.94 -4.19 14.61
CA PRO A 612 -10.08 -5.07 13.47
C PRO A 612 -11.40 -4.87 12.71
N SER A 613 -11.32 -4.80 11.38
CA SER A 613 -12.49 -4.65 10.48
C SER A 613 -13.60 -5.67 10.73
N ARG A 614 -13.23 -6.92 10.99
CA ARG A 614 -14.17 -8.02 11.26
C ARG A 614 -15.01 -7.79 12.52
N ILE A 615 -14.46 -7.13 13.54
CA ILE A 615 -15.19 -6.81 14.78
C ILE A 615 -16.28 -5.77 14.49
N ILE A 616 -15.95 -4.70 13.77
CA ILE A 616 -16.93 -3.68 13.37
C ILE A 616 -18.06 -4.29 12.52
N SER A 617 -17.72 -5.17 11.56
CA SER A 617 -18.74 -5.83 10.73
C SER A 617 -19.69 -6.72 11.56
N SER A 618 -19.14 -7.44 12.54
CA SER A 618 -19.89 -8.33 13.42
C SER A 618 -20.76 -7.55 14.42
N LEU A 619 -20.25 -6.43 14.96
CA LEU A 619 -20.99 -5.51 15.81
C LEU A 619 -22.17 -4.88 15.07
N SER A 620 -21.94 -4.44 13.83
CA SER A 620 -22.96 -3.80 13.00
C SER A 620 -24.12 -4.75 12.69
N GLN A 621 -23.79 -6.02 12.37
CA GLN A 621 -24.80 -7.07 12.21
C GLN A 621 -25.59 -7.30 13.51
N LEU A 622 -24.89 -7.40 14.65
CA LEU A 622 -25.52 -7.63 15.95
C LEU A 622 -26.47 -6.48 16.33
N ILE A 623 -26.09 -5.22 16.07
CA ILE A 623 -26.96 -4.05 16.25
C ILE A 623 -28.19 -4.14 15.34
N PHE A 624 -28.00 -4.49 14.07
CA PHE A 624 -29.10 -4.66 13.13
C PHE A 624 -30.07 -5.76 13.57
N GLU A 625 -29.60 -6.84 14.18
CA GLU A 625 -30.48 -7.94 14.61
C GLU A 625 -31.19 -7.67 15.94
N HIS A 626 -30.51 -7.02 16.89
CA HIS A 626 -30.98 -6.87 18.27
C HIS A 626 -31.48 -5.48 18.65
N ASP A 627 -31.36 -4.49 17.76
CA ASP A 627 -31.73 -3.08 18.01
C ASP A 627 -31.03 -2.54 19.26
N ILE A 628 -29.69 -2.67 19.30
CA ILE A 628 -28.86 -2.18 20.41
C ILE A 628 -28.21 -0.87 20.01
N GLY A 629 -28.47 0.20 20.74
CA GLY A 629 -27.86 1.50 20.56
C GLY A 629 -26.44 1.53 21.13
N LEU A 630 -25.44 1.71 20.26
CA LEU A 630 -24.03 1.89 20.65
C LEU A 630 -23.53 3.25 20.15
N GLU A 631 -23.39 4.21 21.07
CA GLU A 631 -22.90 5.55 20.76
C GLU A 631 -21.44 5.53 20.27
N SER A 632 -20.60 4.67 20.85
CA SER A 632 -19.21 4.50 20.45
C SER A 632 -19.05 4.03 19.00
N LEU A 633 -19.97 3.19 18.51
CA LEU A 633 -19.97 2.76 17.11
C LEU A 633 -20.41 3.89 16.17
N VAL A 634 -21.36 4.73 16.60
CA VAL A 634 -21.75 5.91 15.82
C VAL A 634 -20.58 6.88 15.69
N SER A 635 -19.87 7.18 16.77
CA SER A 635 -18.66 8.02 16.70
C SER A 635 -17.58 7.38 15.82
N TRP A 636 -17.40 6.06 15.92
CA TRP A 636 -16.42 5.36 15.08
C TRP A 636 -16.74 5.48 13.59
N TYR A 637 -17.99 5.24 13.18
CA TYR A 637 -18.40 5.44 11.79
C TYR A 637 -18.28 6.90 11.36
N GLN A 638 -18.63 7.85 12.22
CA GLN A 638 -18.50 9.27 11.92
C GLN A 638 -17.05 9.67 11.58
N ASP A 639 -16.07 9.10 12.27
CA ASP A 639 -14.65 9.42 12.09
C ASP A 639 -13.99 8.65 10.93
N ASN A 640 -14.47 7.42 10.62
CA ASN A 640 -13.78 6.51 9.68
C ASN A 640 -14.56 6.23 8.39
N ASP A 641 -15.89 6.08 8.45
CA ASP A 641 -16.74 5.81 7.28
C ASP A 641 -18.15 6.42 7.45
N PRO A 642 -18.29 7.75 7.29
CA PRO A 642 -19.55 8.45 7.56
C PRO A 642 -20.63 8.18 6.51
N LEU A 643 -20.25 7.72 5.32
CA LEU A 643 -21.15 7.41 4.20
C LEU A 643 -21.75 6.01 4.29
N SER A 644 -21.16 5.12 5.09
CA SER A 644 -21.66 3.77 5.32
C SER A 644 -23.17 3.75 5.64
N PRO A 645 -23.96 2.85 5.04
CA PRO A 645 -25.35 2.67 5.45
C PRO A 645 -25.44 2.13 6.89
N TRP A 646 -24.42 1.40 7.36
CA TRP A 646 -24.30 0.91 8.73
C TRP A 646 -24.17 2.02 9.77
N HIS A 647 -23.58 3.16 9.40
CA HIS A 647 -23.59 4.37 10.24
C HIS A 647 -25.03 4.83 10.50
N THR A 648 -25.85 4.89 9.44
CA THR A 648 -27.25 5.29 9.56
C THR A 648 -28.07 4.28 10.37
N VAL A 649 -27.83 2.98 10.20
CA VAL A 649 -28.47 1.93 11.01
C VAL A 649 -28.11 2.06 12.50
N SER A 650 -26.84 2.34 12.79
CA SER A 650 -26.32 2.51 14.16
C SER A 650 -26.92 3.74 14.83
N ARG A 651 -27.03 4.86 14.10
CA ARG A 651 -27.70 6.08 14.58
C ARG A 651 -29.19 5.86 14.84
N ALA A 652 -29.85 5.09 13.98
CA ALA A 652 -31.25 4.70 14.17
C ALA A 652 -31.43 3.86 15.44
N ALA A 653 -30.54 2.89 15.69
CA ALA A 653 -30.58 2.04 16.89
C ALA A 653 -30.34 2.84 18.18
N VAL A 654 -29.40 3.80 18.17
CA VAL A 654 -29.18 4.72 19.32
C VAL A 654 -30.42 5.58 19.58
N SER A 655 -31.05 6.09 18.51
CA SER A 655 -32.29 6.88 18.63
C SER A 655 -33.44 6.04 19.19
N ALA A 656 -33.57 4.79 18.73
CA ALA A 656 -34.55 3.83 19.23
C ALA A 656 -34.36 3.53 20.73
N ASP A 657 -33.12 3.32 21.17
CA ASP A 657 -32.80 3.09 22.58
C ASP A 657 -33.10 4.31 23.47
N LYS A 658 -32.94 5.52 22.93
CA LYS A 658 -33.31 6.78 23.60
C LYS A 658 -34.81 7.07 23.57
N SER A 659 -35.63 6.18 22.99
CA SER A 659 -37.07 6.40 22.74
C SER A 659 -37.37 7.62 21.86
N ASP A 660 -36.42 8.04 21.02
CA ASP A 660 -36.61 9.06 20.00
C ASP A 660 -37.12 8.41 18.70
N GLU A 661 -38.40 8.08 18.71
CA GLU A 661 -39.05 7.30 17.66
C GLU A 661 -38.99 7.95 16.27
N ILE A 662 -39.07 9.28 16.20
CA ILE A 662 -39.12 9.99 14.90
C ILE A 662 -37.76 9.93 14.21
N ASN A 663 -36.68 10.20 14.94
CA ASN A 663 -35.33 10.15 14.37
C ASN A 663 -34.93 8.71 14.03
N ALA A 664 -35.26 7.75 14.90
CA ALA A 664 -35.07 6.33 14.61
C ALA A 664 -35.78 5.91 13.31
N ALA A 665 -37.06 6.30 13.15
CA ALA A 665 -37.82 5.99 11.95
C ALA A 665 -37.20 6.56 10.67
N ARG A 666 -36.79 7.83 10.69
CA ARG A 666 -36.22 8.51 9.53
C ARG A 666 -34.87 7.92 9.13
N ASP A 667 -34.04 7.58 10.10
CA ASP A 667 -32.75 6.96 9.84
C ASP A 667 -32.90 5.52 9.33
N TYR A 668 -33.77 4.70 9.94
CA TYR A 668 -34.04 3.36 9.38
C TYR A 668 -34.57 3.42 7.96
N ARG A 669 -35.45 4.38 7.65
CA ARG A 669 -35.94 4.60 6.29
C ARG A 669 -34.81 5.00 5.34
N ARG A 670 -33.95 5.96 5.73
CA ARG A 670 -32.81 6.39 4.91
C ARG A 670 -31.83 5.25 4.66
N ALA A 671 -31.57 4.42 5.67
CA ALA A 671 -30.72 3.23 5.52
C ALA A 671 -31.35 2.23 4.53
N ALA A 672 -32.66 2.03 4.57
CA ALA A 672 -33.38 1.13 3.67
C ALA A 672 -33.40 1.58 2.20
N GLU A 673 -33.15 2.86 1.94
CA GLU A 673 -33.07 3.44 0.59
C GLU A 673 -31.66 3.30 -0.03
N HIS A 674 -30.69 2.71 0.68
CA HIS A 674 -29.30 2.58 0.23
C HIS A 674 -29.07 1.33 -0.64
N ASP A 675 -28.28 1.47 -1.70
CA ASP A 675 -28.07 0.41 -2.71
C ASP A 675 -27.24 -0.78 -2.22
N GLU A 676 -26.42 -0.61 -1.18
CA GLU A 676 -25.61 -1.71 -0.59
C GLU A 676 -26.45 -2.76 0.14
N PHE A 677 -27.65 -2.42 0.60
CA PHE A 677 -28.50 -3.38 1.29
C PHE A 677 -29.36 -4.15 0.29
N ASP A 678 -29.35 -5.47 0.40
CA ASP A 678 -30.26 -6.31 -0.37
C ASP A 678 -31.73 -6.06 0.00
N PHE A 679 -32.62 -6.67 -0.78
CA PHE A 679 -34.06 -6.52 -0.60
C PHE A 679 -34.54 -6.95 0.81
N GLU A 680 -33.96 -8.02 1.38
CA GLU A 680 -34.37 -8.51 2.70
C GLU A 680 -33.97 -7.53 3.80
N HIS A 681 -32.75 -7.01 3.77
CA HIS A 681 -32.26 -5.99 4.69
C HIS A 681 -33.11 -4.72 4.59
N SER A 682 -33.32 -4.22 3.37
CA SER A 682 -34.12 -3.03 3.11
C SER A 682 -35.56 -3.18 3.60
N LEU A 683 -36.21 -4.32 3.34
CA LEU A 683 -37.57 -4.56 3.80
C LEU A 683 -37.66 -4.65 5.34
N ILE A 684 -36.67 -5.23 6.02
CA ILE A 684 -36.60 -5.24 7.49
C ILE A 684 -36.46 -3.82 8.03
N LEU A 685 -35.58 -3.00 7.44
CA LEU A 685 -35.37 -1.60 7.85
C LEU A 685 -36.65 -0.76 7.64
N TYR A 686 -37.34 -0.92 6.52
CA TYR A 686 -38.63 -0.27 6.28
C TYR A 686 -39.70 -0.68 7.31
N ARG A 687 -39.75 -1.95 7.72
CA ARG A 687 -40.64 -2.40 8.81
C ARG A 687 -40.30 -1.74 10.14
N LYS A 688 -39.02 -1.66 10.49
CA LYS A 688 -38.56 -0.94 11.69
C LYS A 688 -38.99 0.51 11.64
N ALA A 689 -38.75 1.19 10.51
CA ALA A 689 -39.18 2.57 10.30
C ALA A 689 -40.68 2.74 10.52
N LEU A 690 -41.52 1.88 9.94
CA LEU A 690 -42.98 1.93 10.13
C LEU A 690 -43.42 1.71 11.58
N ILE A 691 -42.80 0.78 12.28
CA ILE A 691 -43.09 0.52 13.70
C ILE A 691 -42.78 1.78 14.53
N HIS A 692 -41.61 2.39 14.32
CA HIS A 692 -41.24 3.63 15.01
C HIS A 692 -42.15 4.81 14.64
N LEU A 693 -42.54 4.97 13.37
CA LEU A 693 -43.52 6.01 12.96
C LEU A 693 -44.89 5.81 13.63
N ALA A 694 -45.33 4.55 13.75
CA ALA A 694 -46.57 4.21 14.44
C ALA A 694 -46.50 4.57 15.93
N HIS A 695 -45.40 4.23 16.62
CA HIS A 695 -45.20 4.60 18.02
C HIS A 695 -45.09 6.12 18.23
N ALA A 696 -44.50 6.85 17.27
CA ALA A 696 -44.42 8.31 17.30
C ALA A 696 -45.77 9.01 17.01
N GLY A 697 -46.80 8.29 16.58
CA GLY A 697 -48.07 8.86 16.11
C GLY A 697 -47.95 9.65 14.80
N GLN A 698 -46.87 9.45 14.03
CA GLN A 698 -46.62 10.10 12.74
C GLN A 698 -47.34 9.33 11.61
N TRP A 699 -48.67 9.28 11.70
CA TRP A 699 -49.51 8.45 10.82
C TRP A 699 -49.39 8.81 9.34
N SER A 700 -49.20 10.10 9.02
CA SER A 700 -49.05 10.57 7.64
C SER A 700 -47.79 10.05 6.98
N GLU A 701 -46.65 10.10 7.69
CA GLU A 701 -45.38 9.55 7.19
C GLU A 701 -45.46 8.03 7.06
N ALA A 702 -46.12 7.34 8.00
CA ALA A 702 -46.30 5.89 7.97
C ALA A 702 -47.15 5.42 6.78
N VAL A 703 -48.29 6.08 6.52
CA VAL A 703 -49.16 5.76 5.38
C VAL A 703 -48.46 6.08 4.05
N ASN A 704 -47.74 7.22 3.97
CA ASN A 704 -46.98 7.57 2.77
C ASN A 704 -45.89 6.54 2.47
N LEU A 705 -45.14 6.07 3.48
CA LEU A 705 -44.13 5.03 3.30
C LEU A 705 -44.74 3.72 2.77
N LEU A 706 -45.92 3.33 3.25
CA LEU A 706 -46.67 2.18 2.71
C LEU A 706 -47.12 2.39 1.26
N GLU A 707 -47.52 3.60 0.88
CA GLU A 707 -47.96 3.90 -0.49
C GLU A 707 -46.79 3.94 -1.48
N GLN A 708 -45.63 4.43 -1.05
CA GLN A 708 -44.42 4.53 -1.87
C GLN A 708 -43.74 3.18 -2.14
N GLN A 709 -43.87 2.22 -1.21
CA GLN A 709 -43.19 0.92 -1.29
C GLN A 709 -44.21 -0.24 -1.40
N PRO A 710 -44.57 -0.69 -2.63
CA PRO A 710 -45.56 -1.75 -2.84
C PRO A 710 -45.21 -3.08 -2.16
N ALA A 711 -43.93 -3.47 -2.14
CA ALA A 711 -43.44 -4.67 -1.47
C ALA A 711 -43.61 -4.60 0.05
N LEU A 712 -43.42 -3.43 0.64
CA LEU A 712 -43.66 -3.19 2.06
C LEU A 712 -45.16 -3.25 2.38
N LYS A 713 -45.99 -2.67 1.52
CA LYS A 713 -47.44 -2.72 1.64
C LYS A 713 -47.96 -4.14 1.60
N THR A 714 -47.49 -4.96 0.68
CA THR A 714 -47.87 -6.38 0.61
C THR A 714 -47.31 -7.17 1.78
N ALA A 715 -46.09 -6.87 2.27
CA ALA A 715 -45.44 -7.56 3.37
C ALA A 715 -46.13 -7.41 4.74
N ILE A 716 -46.85 -6.32 4.91
CA ILE A 716 -47.47 -5.96 6.19
C ILE A 716 -48.91 -6.45 6.22
N THR A 717 -49.35 -6.88 7.41
CA THR A 717 -50.67 -7.47 7.55
C THR A 717 -51.80 -6.48 7.33
N GLN A 718 -52.94 -6.97 6.83
CA GLN A 718 -54.11 -6.13 6.59
C GLN A 718 -54.62 -5.47 7.87
N ARG A 719 -54.47 -6.12 9.03
CA ARG A 719 -54.82 -5.53 10.34
C ARG A 719 -53.93 -4.35 10.69
N PHE A 720 -52.62 -4.46 10.47
CA PHE A 720 -51.71 -3.34 10.73
C PHE A 720 -51.94 -2.18 9.74
N GLN A 721 -52.19 -2.48 8.47
CA GLN A 721 -52.58 -1.46 7.48
C GLN A 721 -53.88 -0.75 7.89
N LEU A 722 -54.89 -1.52 8.34
CA LEU A 722 -56.14 -0.97 8.85
C LEU A 722 -55.88 -0.09 10.08
N TYR A 723 -55.03 -0.54 11.01
CA TYR A 723 -54.61 0.22 12.18
C TYR A 723 -54.02 1.58 11.81
N LEU A 724 -53.06 1.61 10.88
CA LEU A 724 -52.44 2.85 10.42
C LEU A 724 -53.44 3.76 9.69
N ASN A 725 -54.25 3.22 8.78
CA ASN A 725 -55.20 4.01 7.98
C ASN A 725 -56.34 4.59 8.83
N VAL A 726 -56.87 3.82 9.77
CA VAL A 726 -57.91 4.28 10.71
C VAL A 726 -57.33 5.34 11.63
N SER A 727 -56.12 5.12 12.15
CA SER A 727 -55.45 6.10 13.02
C SER A 727 -55.13 7.40 12.29
N TYR A 728 -54.63 7.32 11.06
CA TYR A 728 -54.40 8.47 10.18
C TYR A 728 -55.69 9.26 9.92
N THR A 729 -56.75 8.57 9.48
CA THR A 729 -58.03 9.20 9.13
C THR A 729 -58.72 9.82 10.35
N ALA A 730 -58.63 9.15 11.51
CA ALA A 730 -59.15 9.68 12.77
C ALA A 730 -58.35 10.90 13.24
N ASN A 731 -57.03 10.89 13.09
CA ASN A 731 -56.15 12.01 13.45
C ASN A 731 -56.41 13.25 12.56
N GLN A 732 -56.82 13.05 11.30
CA GLN A 732 -57.32 14.11 10.42
C GLN A 732 -58.75 14.59 10.73
N GLN A 733 -59.28 14.30 11.92
CA GLN A 733 -60.62 14.66 12.37
C GLN A 733 -61.77 14.05 11.55
N SER A 734 -61.49 13.12 10.63
CA SER A 734 -62.49 12.42 9.82
C SER A 734 -62.98 11.15 10.53
N THR A 735 -63.48 11.29 11.75
CA THR A 735 -63.79 10.17 12.65
C THR A 735 -64.85 9.21 12.10
N ASP A 736 -65.84 9.72 11.37
CA ASP A 736 -66.91 8.90 10.79
C ASP A 736 -66.39 8.03 9.65
N LYS A 737 -65.49 8.56 8.81
CA LYS A 737 -64.81 7.80 7.76
C LYS A 737 -63.94 6.70 8.37
N ALA A 738 -63.21 7.00 9.44
CA ALA A 738 -62.39 6.02 10.16
C ALA A 738 -63.25 4.88 10.74
N THR A 739 -64.40 5.20 11.35
CA THR A 739 -65.36 4.19 11.82
C THR A 739 -65.97 3.39 10.66
N GLN A 740 -66.24 4.03 9.51
CA GLN A 740 -66.73 3.34 8.32
C GLN A 740 -65.69 2.39 7.72
N MET A 741 -64.40 2.72 7.75
CA MET A 741 -63.31 1.82 7.33
C MET A 741 -63.33 0.52 8.14
N LEU A 742 -63.45 0.61 9.47
CA LEU A 742 -63.57 -0.56 10.35
C LEU A 742 -64.80 -1.41 10.00
N LYS A 743 -65.96 -0.76 9.80
CA LYS A 743 -67.19 -1.48 9.41
C LYS A 743 -67.07 -2.15 8.05
N ASN A 744 -66.42 -1.50 7.08
CA ASN A 744 -66.19 -2.08 5.76
C ASN A 744 -65.23 -3.27 5.83
N PHE A 745 -64.23 -3.22 6.70
CA PHE A 745 -63.28 -4.32 6.91
C PHE A 745 -63.97 -5.60 7.40
N VAL A 746 -64.89 -5.50 8.36
CA VAL A 746 -65.67 -6.64 8.89
C VAL A 746 -66.96 -6.92 8.12
N ARG A 747 -67.21 -6.24 6.99
CA ARG A 747 -68.40 -6.44 6.17
C ARG A 747 -68.26 -7.76 5.42
N ARG A 748 -69.22 -8.67 5.63
CA ARG A 748 -69.31 -9.97 4.96
C ARG A 748 -70.69 -10.14 4.31
N THR A 749 -70.78 -11.00 3.30
CA THR A 749 -72.04 -11.38 2.67
C THR A 749 -72.33 -12.83 2.98
N ARG A 750 -73.59 -13.15 3.33
CA ARG A 750 -74.07 -14.52 3.47
C ARG A 750 -75.31 -14.69 2.62
N LEU A 751 -75.42 -15.83 1.93
CA LEU A 751 -76.63 -16.24 1.26
C LEU A 751 -77.63 -16.71 2.32
N VAL A 752 -78.75 -16.00 2.43
CA VAL A 752 -79.85 -16.35 3.32
C VAL A 752 -81.02 -16.72 2.43
N GLN A 753 -81.62 -17.88 2.68
CA GLN A 753 -82.85 -18.27 2.02
C GLN A 753 -84.00 -17.46 2.65
N GLU A 754 -84.56 -16.53 1.89
CA GLU A 754 -85.73 -15.75 2.26
C GLU A 754 -86.91 -16.17 1.38
N GLU A 755 -88.07 -16.33 1.99
CA GLU A 755 -89.32 -16.63 1.29
C GLU A 755 -89.79 -15.34 0.58
N ASN A 756 -89.94 -15.40 -0.74
CA ASN A 756 -90.45 -14.29 -1.53
C ASN A 756 -91.95 -14.06 -1.28
N GLU A 757 -92.50 -12.94 -1.78
CA GLU A 757 -93.93 -12.58 -1.62
C GLU A 757 -94.92 -13.64 -2.15
N GLU A 758 -94.44 -14.60 -2.95
CA GLU A 758 -95.19 -15.73 -3.54
C GLU A 758 -95.01 -17.07 -2.80
N GLY A 759 -94.24 -17.13 -1.70
CA GLY A 759 -94.02 -18.36 -0.93
C GLY A 759 -92.86 -19.24 -1.42
N GLU A 760 -92.07 -18.77 -2.39
CA GLU A 760 -90.90 -19.49 -2.91
C GLU A 760 -89.62 -19.08 -2.17
N MET A 761 -88.79 -20.05 -1.78
CA MET A 761 -87.51 -19.81 -1.09
C MET A 761 -86.45 -19.35 -2.09
N ILE A 762 -86.03 -18.08 -2.01
CA ILE A 762 -84.98 -17.51 -2.85
C ILE A 762 -83.73 -17.25 -2.02
N GLU A 763 -82.56 -17.59 -2.57
CA GLU A 763 -81.27 -17.23 -2.01
C GLU A 763 -81.00 -15.74 -2.23
N LYS A 764 -81.00 -14.96 -1.14
CA LYS A 764 -80.72 -13.53 -1.17
C LYS A 764 -79.42 -13.23 -0.43
N GLU A 765 -78.55 -12.43 -1.05
CA GLU A 765 -77.32 -11.96 -0.41
C GLU A 765 -77.64 -10.95 0.68
N ARG A 766 -77.42 -11.33 1.94
CA ARG A 766 -77.56 -10.44 3.09
C ARG A 766 -76.19 -10.04 3.61
N VAL A 767 -75.96 -8.74 3.69
CA VAL A 767 -74.75 -8.19 4.30
C VAL A 767 -74.87 -8.30 5.82
N TYR A 768 -73.85 -8.88 6.45
CA TYR A 768 -73.67 -8.87 7.90
C TYR A 768 -72.28 -8.34 8.25
N PHE A 769 -72.10 -7.95 9.51
CA PHE A 769 -70.80 -7.53 10.03
C PHE A 769 -70.31 -8.61 11.00
N ALA A 770 -69.07 -9.07 10.84
CA ALA A 770 -68.45 -10.03 11.74
C ALA A 770 -68.12 -9.32 13.08
N GLU A 771 -68.98 -9.47 14.08
CA GLU A 771 -68.84 -8.85 15.40
C GLU A 771 -67.57 -9.36 16.10
N ASP A 772 -67.34 -10.68 16.07
CA ASP A 772 -66.15 -11.32 16.63
C ASP A 772 -64.83 -10.73 16.09
N GLU A 773 -64.78 -10.37 14.79
CA GLU A 773 -63.60 -9.71 14.20
C GLU A 773 -63.39 -8.28 14.72
N LEU A 774 -64.47 -7.53 14.99
CA LEU A 774 -64.38 -6.20 15.61
C LEU A 774 -63.85 -6.30 17.04
N ASP A 775 -64.26 -7.34 17.77
CA ASP A 775 -63.82 -7.57 19.14
C ASP A 775 -62.34 -7.96 19.23
N LEU A 776 -61.84 -8.70 18.22
CA LEU A 776 -60.40 -8.96 18.06
C LEU A 776 -59.63 -7.67 17.72
N LEU A 777 -60.16 -6.81 16.84
CA LEU A 777 -59.52 -5.53 16.52
C LEU A 777 -59.40 -4.61 17.74
N ARG A 778 -60.30 -4.71 18.73
CA ARG A 778 -60.21 -3.90 19.94
C ARG A 778 -58.97 -4.22 20.77
N SER A 779 -58.57 -5.50 20.83
CA SER A 779 -57.38 -5.96 21.55
C SER A 779 -56.09 -5.79 20.75
N TYR A 780 -56.16 -5.52 19.45
CA TYR A 780 -55.02 -5.50 18.55
C TYR A 780 -53.81 -4.66 19.04
N PRO A 781 -53.96 -3.41 19.54
CA PRO A 781 -52.81 -2.64 20.03
C PRO A 781 -52.03 -3.31 21.18
N PHE A 782 -52.69 -4.19 21.93
CA PHE A 782 -52.14 -4.92 23.08
C PHE A 782 -51.63 -6.32 22.70
N GLU A 783 -51.85 -6.78 21.47
CA GLU A 783 -51.36 -8.09 21.01
C GLU A 783 -49.83 -8.12 20.85
N HIS A 784 -49.19 -6.96 20.73
CA HIS A 784 -47.74 -6.85 20.50
C HIS A 784 -46.94 -6.76 21.82
N ARG A 785 -45.74 -7.35 21.84
CA ARG A 785 -44.80 -7.28 22.99
C ARG A 785 -44.50 -5.83 23.39
N ARG A 786 -44.29 -4.97 22.38
CA ARG A 786 -44.27 -3.52 22.53
C ARG A 786 -45.65 -3.02 22.15
N THR A 787 -46.43 -2.56 23.12
CA THR A 787 -47.82 -2.15 22.92
C THR A 787 -47.90 -0.95 21.97
N LEU A 788 -48.75 -1.06 20.94
CA LEU A 788 -48.98 0.04 20.01
C LEU A 788 -49.85 1.12 20.68
N PRO A 789 -49.76 2.39 20.23
CA PRO A 789 -50.68 3.44 20.67
C PRO A 789 -52.15 3.03 20.47
N HIS A 790 -52.93 3.01 21.54
CA HIS A 790 -54.31 2.53 21.50
C HIS A 790 -55.29 3.58 20.96
N GLU A 791 -55.10 4.87 21.27
CA GLU A 791 -55.88 5.97 20.66
C GLU A 791 -55.15 6.55 19.43
N PRO A 792 -55.89 6.95 18.37
CA PRO A 792 -57.35 7.01 18.28
C PRO A 792 -58.05 5.69 17.88
N PHE A 793 -57.30 4.61 17.63
CA PHE A 793 -57.79 3.38 17.04
C PHE A 793 -58.86 2.65 17.87
N SER A 794 -58.58 2.31 19.12
CA SER A 794 -59.48 1.59 20.03
C SER A 794 -60.79 2.34 20.26
N GLY A 795 -60.74 3.67 20.38
CA GLY A 795 -61.92 4.53 20.42
C GLY A 795 -62.78 4.42 19.15
N ARG A 796 -62.17 4.34 17.96
CA ARG A 796 -62.91 4.13 16.69
C ARG A 796 -63.50 2.72 16.58
N VAL A 797 -62.80 1.68 17.05
CA VAL A 797 -63.33 0.31 17.12
C VAL A 797 -64.54 0.23 18.03
N THR A 798 -64.47 0.85 19.20
CA THR A 798 -65.60 0.92 20.14
C THR A 798 -66.80 1.66 19.52
N ALA A 799 -66.55 2.72 18.75
CA ALA A 799 -67.61 3.38 17.98
C ALA A 799 -68.21 2.46 16.90
N ALA A 800 -67.39 1.69 16.19
CA ALA A 800 -67.86 0.73 15.18
C ALA A 800 -68.76 -0.36 15.81
N ILE A 801 -68.32 -0.99 16.90
CA ILE A 801 -69.08 -1.99 17.67
C ILE A 801 -70.45 -1.43 18.08
N ASN A 802 -70.46 -0.24 18.68
CA ASN A 802 -71.69 0.43 19.10
C ASN A 802 -72.64 0.72 17.93
N THR A 803 -72.12 1.10 16.75
CA THR A 803 -72.98 1.33 15.57
C THR A 803 -73.56 0.04 15.00
N VAL A 804 -72.81 -1.06 15.01
CA VAL A 804 -73.28 -2.38 14.56
C VAL A 804 -74.37 -2.88 15.51
N HIS A 805 -74.16 -2.81 16.83
CA HIS A 805 -75.17 -3.22 17.82
C HIS A 805 -76.43 -2.35 17.77
N LYS A 806 -76.33 -1.02 17.61
CA LYS A 806 -77.50 -0.12 17.48
C LYS A 806 -78.39 -0.46 16.27
N SER A 807 -77.82 -1.02 15.21
CA SER A 807 -78.59 -1.45 14.03
C SER A 807 -79.45 -2.70 14.27
N ARG A 808 -79.16 -3.49 15.33
CA ARG A 808 -79.94 -4.66 15.75
C ARG A 808 -80.82 -4.31 16.95
N ARG A 809 -82.13 -4.08 16.72
CA ARG A 809 -83.11 -3.75 17.79
C ARG A 809 -83.42 -4.89 18.80
N ARG A 810 -82.66 -6.00 18.88
CA ARG A 810 -82.98 -7.16 19.73
C ARG A 810 -81.77 -7.97 20.24
N ASN A 811 -80.86 -7.39 21.02
CA ASN A 811 -80.10 -8.16 22.03
C ASN A 811 -79.51 -7.21 23.09
N ARG A 812 -80.10 -7.23 24.29
CA ARG A 812 -79.83 -6.26 25.38
C ARG A 812 -78.91 -6.81 26.47
N ARG A 813 -78.28 -7.98 26.26
CA ARG A 813 -77.33 -8.64 27.18
C ARG A 813 -76.20 -9.30 26.39
N SER A 814 -75.25 -8.51 25.87
CA SER A 814 -73.98 -9.05 25.37
C SER A 814 -73.03 -9.26 26.55
N TYR A 815 -72.31 -10.39 26.56
CA TYR A 815 -71.29 -10.69 27.58
C TYR A 815 -70.23 -9.58 27.65
N ASP A 816 -69.91 -8.93 26.52
CA ASP A 816 -68.96 -7.81 26.47
C ASP A 816 -69.43 -6.57 27.25
N MET A 817 -70.72 -6.25 27.22
CA MET A 817 -71.26 -5.11 28.00
C MET A 817 -71.21 -5.41 29.50
N GLN A 818 -71.39 -6.68 29.88
CA GLN A 818 -71.25 -7.12 31.27
C GLN A 818 -69.78 -7.05 31.71
N PHE A 819 -68.86 -7.54 30.87
CA PHE A 819 -67.41 -7.42 31.10
C PHE A 819 -66.98 -5.97 31.29
N MET A 820 -67.41 -5.07 30.40
CA MET A 820 -67.11 -3.64 30.51
C MET A 820 -67.66 -3.03 31.81
N THR A 821 -68.83 -3.48 32.27
CA THR A 821 -69.43 -3.02 33.53
C THR A 821 -68.60 -3.48 34.74
N ILE A 822 -68.17 -4.76 34.75
CA ILE A 822 -67.26 -5.29 35.78
C ILE A 822 -65.96 -4.50 35.78
N MET A 823 -65.35 -4.30 34.60
CA MET A 823 -64.08 -3.60 34.47
C MET A 823 -64.16 -2.09 34.73
N GLN A 824 -65.34 -1.47 34.71
CA GLN A 824 -65.53 -0.06 35.09
C GLN A 824 -65.55 0.16 36.60
N GLN A 825 -65.73 -0.90 37.40
CA GLN A 825 -65.62 -0.81 38.85
C GLN A 825 -64.20 -0.41 39.27
N SER A 826 -64.09 0.32 40.38
CA SER A 826 -62.79 0.74 40.94
C SER A 826 -61.95 -0.44 41.44
N SER A 827 -62.58 -1.55 41.81
CA SER A 827 -61.95 -2.78 42.31
C SER A 827 -62.73 -4.01 41.85
N PRO A 828 -62.51 -4.49 40.61
CA PRO A 828 -63.22 -5.66 40.09
C PRO A 828 -62.82 -6.93 40.86
N LEU A 829 -63.79 -7.81 41.13
CA LEU A 829 -63.55 -9.08 41.83
C LEU A 829 -63.23 -10.21 40.83
N PRO A 830 -62.21 -11.06 41.08
CA PRO A 830 -61.89 -12.18 40.19
C PRO A 830 -63.04 -13.16 39.96
N ILE A 831 -63.92 -13.34 40.95
CA ILE A 831 -65.08 -14.23 40.88
C ILE A 831 -66.11 -13.75 39.83
N GLU A 832 -66.32 -12.44 39.69
CA GLU A 832 -67.27 -11.88 38.73
C GLU A 832 -66.78 -12.09 37.29
N VAL A 833 -65.46 -11.98 37.07
CA VAL A 833 -64.84 -12.31 35.78
C VAL A 833 -64.94 -13.81 35.50
N TYR A 834 -64.72 -14.66 36.51
CA TYR A 834 -64.84 -16.10 36.36
C TYR A 834 -66.26 -16.54 35.98
N ASP A 835 -67.29 -16.04 36.67
CA ASP A 835 -68.68 -16.41 36.41
C ASP A 835 -69.10 -15.97 35.01
N LEU A 836 -68.74 -14.76 34.59
CA LEU A 836 -68.98 -14.27 33.23
C LEU A 836 -68.25 -15.12 32.18
N ALA A 837 -66.97 -15.41 32.40
CA ALA A 837 -66.16 -16.22 31.49
C ALA A 837 -66.71 -17.65 31.36
N LYS A 838 -67.20 -18.22 32.46
CA LYS A 838 -67.83 -19.55 32.49
C LYS A 838 -69.13 -19.57 31.70
N GLU A 839 -70.02 -18.59 31.89
CA GLU A 839 -71.27 -18.45 31.12
C GLU A 839 -70.98 -18.25 29.62
N ALA A 840 -70.02 -17.39 29.28
CA ALA A 840 -69.61 -17.18 27.89
C ALA A 840 -69.01 -18.43 27.26
N ALA A 841 -68.20 -19.19 28.01
CA ALA A 841 -67.55 -20.41 27.54
C ALA A 841 -68.53 -21.56 27.25
N GLU A 842 -69.75 -21.54 27.80
CA GLU A 842 -70.79 -22.51 27.44
C GLU A 842 -71.27 -22.33 26.00
N SER A 843 -71.28 -21.09 25.49
CA SER A 843 -71.58 -20.80 24.08
C SER A 843 -70.35 -20.82 23.18
N ASN A 844 -69.26 -20.18 23.62
CA ASN A 844 -68.03 -20.04 22.86
C ASN A 844 -66.83 -20.10 23.83
N PRO A 845 -66.16 -21.26 23.94
CA PRO A 845 -65.04 -21.45 24.86
C PRO A 845 -63.89 -20.46 24.68
N VAL A 846 -63.63 -20.03 23.44
CA VAL A 846 -62.56 -19.06 23.13
C VAL A 846 -62.90 -17.69 23.71
N GLU A 847 -64.14 -17.23 23.50
CA GLU A 847 -64.62 -15.93 23.99
C GLU A 847 -64.57 -15.86 25.53
N GLY A 848 -64.97 -16.94 26.22
CA GLY A 848 -64.88 -17.04 27.66
C GLY A 848 -63.44 -16.89 28.19
N LEU A 849 -62.48 -17.61 27.58
CA LEU A 849 -61.07 -17.52 27.95
C LEU A 849 -60.46 -16.14 27.64
N MET A 850 -60.89 -15.50 26.55
CA MET A 850 -60.45 -14.15 26.20
C MET A 850 -60.83 -13.09 27.26
N PHE A 851 -61.87 -13.31 28.07
CA PHE A 851 -62.17 -12.42 29.19
C PHE A 851 -61.12 -12.50 30.30
N PHE A 852 -60.55 -13.68 30.57
CA PHE A 852 -59.42 -13.80 31.52
C PHE A 852 -58.19 -13.09 31.00
N GLU A 853 -57.84 -13.29 29.73
CA GLU A 853 -56.76 -12.58 29.07
C GLU A 853 -56.91 -11.06 29.17
N ARG A 854 -58.10 -10.54 28.84
CA ARG A 854 -58.39 -9.09 28.93
C ARG A 854 -58.34 -8.58 30.37
N ALA A 855 -58.81 -9.38 31.34
CA ALA A 855 -58.78 -9.02 32.75
C ALA A 855 -57.35 -8.95 33.28
N GLN A 856 -56.52 -9.95 32.99
CA GLN A 856 -55.12 -10.01 33.41
C GLN A 856 -54.29 -8.87 32.78
N ASN A 857 -54.51 -8.57 31.49
CA ASN A 857 -53.86 -7.44 30.79
C ASN A 857 -54.32 -6.04 31.24
N SER A 858 -55.40 -5.93 32.01
CA SER A 858 -55.96 -4.63 32.42
C SER A 858 -55.15 -3.88 33.49
N GLY A 859 -54.26 -4.60 34.20
CA GLY A 859 -53.49 -4.05 35.32
C GLY A 859 -54.32 -3.66 36.56
N LYS A 860 -55.62 -4.00 36.60
CA LYS A 860 -56.52 -3.64 37.71
C LYS A 860 -56.53 -4.63 38.87
N PHE A 861 -55.93 -5.80 38.70
CA PHE A 861 -55.92 -6.89 39.68
C PHE A 861 -54.59 -6.94 40.44
N SER A 862 -54.63 -7.34 41.72
CA SER A 862 -53.40 -7.55 42.49
C SER A 862 -52.63 -8.78 41.99
N LEU A 863 -51.36 -8.96 42.42
CA LEU A 863 -50.58 -10.16 42.09
C LEU A 863 -51.24 -11.47 42.56
N ARG A 864 -51.98 -11.43 43.67
CA ARG A 864 -52.73 -12.60 44.17
C ARG A 864 -53.95 -12.88 43.30
N ASP A 865 -54.71 -11.83 42.99
CA ASP A 865 -55.91 -11.94 42.16
C ASP A 865 -55.57 -12.38 40.73
N SER A 866 -54.45 -11.90 40.18
CA SER A 866 -53.95 -12.31 38.86
C SER A 866 -53.60 -13.80 38.84
N LYS A 867 -52.98 -14.33 39.90
CA LYS A 867 -52.76 -15.79 40.05
C LYS A 867 -54.07 -16.56 40.10
N THR A 868 -55.06 -16.08 40.85
CA THR A 868 -56.37 -16.74 40.90
C THR A 868 -57.08 -16.74 39.55
N LEU A 869 -56.95 -15.65 38.78
CA LEU A 869 -57.48 -15.58 37.42
C LEU A 869 -56.76 -16.58 36.51
N ALA A 870 -55.42 -16.68 36.57
CA ALA A 870 -54.65 -17.65 35.80
C ALA A 870 -54.96 -19.11 36.15
N ASP A 871 -55.13 -19.42 37.44
CA ASP A 871 -55.56 -20.76 37.88
C ASP A 871 -56.97 -21.10 37.36
N SER A 872 -57.87 -20.10 37.38
CA SER A 872 -59.24 -20.26 36.91
C SER A 872 -59.32 -20.43 35.37
N GLU A 873 -58.46 -19.72 34.65
CA GLU A 873 -58.28 -19.84 33.20
C GLU A 873 -57.73 -21.23 32.83
N THR A 874 -56.73 -21.72 33.57
CA THR A 874 -56.15 -23.06 33.40
C THR A 874 -57.21 -24.15 33.61
N SER A 875 -58.03 -24.01 34.66
CA SER A 875 -59.13 -24.93 34.93
C SER A 875 -60.18 -24.93 33.81
N LEU A 876 -60.57 -23.75 33.33
CA LEU A 876 -61.56 -23.62 32.26
C LEU A 876 -61.02 -24.16 30.92
N PHE A 877 -59.75 -23.90 30.60
CA PHE A 877 -59.09 -24.44 29.42
C PHE A 877 -59.04 -25.97 29.44
N ALA A 878 -58.70 -26.58 30.60
CA ALA A 878 -58.66 -28.03 30.73
C ALA A 878 -60.01 -28.69 30.41
N LYS A 879 -61.14 -28.03 30.72
CA LYS A 879 -62.50 -28.51 30.41
C LYS A 879 -62.81 -28.48 28.92
N TYR A 880 -62.36 -27.45 28.20
CA TYR A 880 -62.70 -27.21 26.79
C TYR A 880 -61.54 -27.46 25.81
N LYS A 881 -60.42 -28.06 26.24
CA LYS A 881 -59.19 -28.22 25.42
C LYS A 881 -59.43 -28.84 24.04
N TYR A 882 -60.33 -29.81 23.91
CA TYR A 882 -60.62 -30.48 22.63
C TYR A 882 -61.54 -29.68 21.69
N GLN A 883 -62.11 -28.56 22.15
CA GLN A 883 -62.97 -27.69 21.35
C GLN A 883 -62.23 -26.42 20.86
N ILE A 884 -61.04 -26.15 21.40
CA ILE A 884 -60.25 -24.96 21.11
C ILE A 884 -59.08 -25.35 20.20
N THR A 885 -59.11 -24.85 18.96
CA THR A 885 -58.06 -25.10 17.97
C THR A 885 -56.73 -24.43 18.36
N ASN A 886 -55.61 -24.99 17.95
CA ASN A 886 -54.28 -24.42 18.20
C ASN A 886 -54.13 -22.98 17.64
N SER A 887 -54.82 -22.65 16.55
CA SER A 887 -54.88 -21.28 16.01
C SER A 887 -55.48 -20.28 17.00
N SER A 888 -56.53 -20.69 17.73
CA SER A 888 -57.19 -19.86 18.75
C SER A 888 -56.44 -19.82 20.07
N ARG A 889 -55.72 -20.89 20.44
CA ARG A 889 -54.91 -20.94 21.67
C ARG A 889 -53.79 -19.90 21.69
N ARG A 890 -53.35 -19.42 20.53
CA ARG A 890 -52.35 -18.34 20.43
C ARG A 890 -52.73 -17.07 21.19
N TYR A 891 -54.02 -16.74 21.24
CA TYR A 891 -54.47 -15.52 21.90
C TYR A 891 -54.45 -15.65 23.44
N LEU A 892 -54.24 -16.87 23.95
CA LEU A 892 -54.17 -17.20 25.37
C LEU A 892 -52.70 -17.22 25.84
N LYS A 893 -52.15 -16.05 26.08
CA LYS A 893 -50.74 -15.84 26.45
C LYS A 893 -50.42 -16.22 27.89
N HIS A 894 -51.37 -16.05 28.82
CA HIS A 894 -51.16 -16.37 30.23
C HIS A 894 -51.23 -17.88 30.51
N LEU A 895 -51.75 -18.65 29.55
CA LEU A 895 -51.68 -20.11 29.54
C LEU A 895 -50.31 -20.57 29.03
N SER A 896 -49.47 -21.06 29.95
CA SER A 896 -48.10 -21.54 29.67
C SER A 896 -48.07 -22.89 28.92
N LEU A 897 -48.60 -22.94 27.70
CA LEU A 897 -48.63 -24.14 26.87
C LEU A 897 -47.41 -24.18 25.94
N PRO A 898 -46.67 -25.31 25.87
CA PRO A 898 -45.51 -25.41 24.98
C PRO A 898 -45.94 -25.40 23.51
N PRO A 899 -45.27 -24.62 22.64
CA PRO A 899 -45.54 -24.65 21.21
C PRO A 899 -44.96 -25.92 20.55
N LEU A 900 -45.61 -26.36 19.48
CA LEU A 900 -45.09 -27.37 18.55
C LEU A 900 -44.29 -26.66 17.46
N VAL A 901 -43.01 -26.97 17.36
CA VAL A 901 -42.08 -26.41 16.38
C VAL A 901 -41.82 -27.42 15.28
N ILE A 902 -42.20 -27.08 14.06
CA ILE A 902 -41.75 -27.76 12.85
C ILE A 902 -40.44 -27.12 12.42
N VAL A 903 -39.40 -27.93 12.32
CA VAL A 903 -38.06 -27.45 11.94
C VAL A 903 -37.88 -27.66 10.46
N ASP A 904 -37.51 -26.58 9.78
CA ASP A 904 -37.23 -26.56 8.35
C ASP A 904 -35.84 -27.12 8.04
N THR A 905 -35.62 -27.51 6.80
CA THR A 905 -34.45 -28.27 6.36
C THR A 905 -33.16 -27.45 6.46
N ASN A 906 -33.23 -26.14 6.28
CA ASN A 906 -32.10 -25.21 6.44
C ASN A 906 -31.44 -25.29 7.83
N LEU A 907 -32.24 -25.27 8.90
CA LEU A 907 -31.74 -25.37 10.28
C LEU A 907 -31.20 -26.76 10.62
N LEU A 908 -31.77 -27.81 10.01
CA LEU A 908 -31.26 -29.18 10.15
C LEU A 908 -29.94 -29.38 9.43
N VAL A 909 -29.74 -28.70 8.29
CA VAL A 909 -28.44 -28.68 7.60
C VAL A 909 -27.40 -28.01 8.49
N ASP A 910 -27.73 -26.92 9.21
CA ASP A 910 -26.79 -26.31 10.15
C ASP A 910 -26.44 -27.25 11.32
N ALA A 911 -27.44 -27.97 11.86
CA ALA A 911 -27.21 -28.99 12.87
C ALA A 911 -26.31 -30.14 12.35
N LEU A 912 -26.51 -30.56 11.09
CA LEU A 912 -25.67 -31.57 10.45
C LEU A 912 -24.24 -31.06 10.22
N VAL A 913 -24.08 -29.84 9.71
CA VAL A 913 -22.78 -29.19 9.50
C VAL A 913 -22.04 -29.07 10.84
N GLU A 914 -22.74 -28.77 11.93
CA GLU A 914 -22.14 -28.74 13.25
C GLU A 914 -21.64 -30.13 13.69
N LYS A 915 -22.47 -31.18 13.58
CA LYS A 915 -22.02 -32.55 13.93
C LYS A 915 -20.82 -33.00 13.10
N ILE A 916 -20.78 -32.63 11.82
CA ILE A 916 -19.61 -32.86 10.97
C ILE A 916 -18.40 -32.07 11.50
N SER A 917 -18.59 -30.80 11.85
CA SER A 917 -17.52 -29.94 12.41
C SER A 917 -16.92 -30.53 13.69
N GLN A 918 -17.73 -31.17 14.52
CA GLN A 918 -17.27 -31.84 15.74
C GLN A 918 -16.41 -33.07 15.44
N GLN A 919 -16.80 -33.90 14.46
CA GLN A 919 -15.97 -35.02 14.02
C GLN A 919 -14.65 -34.56 13.37
N LEU A 920 -14.62 -33.34 12.86
CA LEU A 920 -13.43 -32.67 12.34
C LEU A 920 -12.61 -31.96 13.44
N GLU A 921 -13.06 -32.02 14.70
CA GLU A 921 -12.47 -31.33 15.86
C GLU A 921 -12.32 -29.81 15.68
N LEU A 922 -13.17 -29.19 14.86
CA LEU A 922 -13.17 -27.76 14.65
C LEU A 922 -13.66 -27.03 15.91
N ALA A 923 -12.85 -26.08 16.40
CA ALA A 923 -13.22 -25.12 17.43
C ALA A 923 -14.00 -23.95 16.80
N SER A 924 -15.16 -24.23 16.21
CA SER A 924 -16.03 -23.23 15.57
C SER A 924 -16.27 -21.99 16.44
N GLU A 925 -16.33 -22.16 17.75
CA GLU A 925 -16.74 -21.12 18.69
C GLU A 925 -15.65 -20.08 19.04
N THR A 926 -14.41 -20.29 18.62
CA THR A 926 -13.33 -19.28 18.72
C THR A 926 -13.20 -18.43 17.45
N SER A 927 -13.95 -18.77 16.39
CA SER A 927 -14.00 -17.98 15.15
C SER A 927 -15.18 -17.00 15.17
N LEU A 928 -14.97 -15.77 14.68
CA LEU A 928 -16.07 -14.78 14.51
C LEU A 928 -16.88 -15.03 13.24
N ASP A 929 -16.27 -15.66 12.23
CA ASP A 929 -16.81 -15.75 10.87
C ASP A 929 -17.96 -16.73 10.74
N LEU A 930 -18.21 -17.54 11.76
CA LEU A 930 -19.42 -18.33 11.87
C LEU A 930 -20.51 -17.39 12.39
N SER A 931 -21.16 -16.73 11.43
CA SER A 931 -22.30 -15.81 11.58
C SER A 931 -23.34 -16.29 12.60
N GLU A 932 -24.16 -15.35 13.09
CA GLU A 932 -25.28 -15.50 14.06
C GLU A 932 -26.19 -16.71 13.79
N GLN A 933 -26.12 -17.21 12.55
CA GLN A 933 -26.94 -18.22 11.93
C GLN A 933 -26.50 -19.66 12.28
N ASN A 934 -25.47 -19.90 13.09
CA ASN A 934 -25.02 -21.28 13.36
C ASN A 934 -25.35 -21.82 14.77
N SER A 935 -26.25 -21.19 15.54
CA SER A 935 -26.59 -21.69 16.89
C SER A 935 -28.08 -21.76 17.22
N PHE A 936 -28.99 -21.28 16.35
CA PHE A 936 -30.42 -21.31 16.66
C PHE A 936 -30.94 -22.75 16.87
N HIS A 937 -30.42 -23.71 16.12
CA HIS A 937 -30.74 -25.13 16.29
C HIS A 937 -30.30 -25.66 17.66
N LYS A 938 -29.19 -25.16 18.25
CA LYS A 938 -28.79 -25.47 19.64
C LYS A 938 -29.83 -24.99 20.65
N VAL A 939 -30.34 -23.76 20.44
CA VAL A 939 -31.37 -23.18 21.30
C VAL A 939 -32.66 -24.01 21.23
N LEU A 940 -33.06 -24.45 20.04
CA LEU A 940 -34.23 -25.32 19.86
C LEU A 940 -34.06 -26.63 20.66
N VAL A 941 -32.93 -27.32 20.51
CA VAL A 941 -32.64 -28.56 21.24
C VAL A 941 -32.63 -28.33 22.75
N SER A 942 -31.99 -27.26 23.23
CA SER A 942 -31.95 -26.90 24.65
C SER A 942 -33.36 -26.63 25.22
N ARG A 943 -34.18 -25.81 24.54
CA ARG A 943 -35.54 -25.51 24.99
C ARG A 943 -36.46 -26.72 24.96
N ALA A 944 -36.23 -27.63 24.02
CA ALA A 944 -36.98 -28.87 23.93
C ALA A 944 -36.62 -29.82 25.09
N ARG A 945 -35.32 -29.91 25.46
CA ARG A 945 -34.86 -30.64 26.66
C ARG A 945 -35.45 -30.06 27.96
N ASP A 946 -35.62 -28.74 28.03
CA ASP A 946 -36.29 -28.05 29.15
C ASP A 946 -37.81 -28.29 29.19
N GLY A 947 -38.40 -28.98 28.22
CA GLY A 947 -39.85 -29.18 28.10
C GLY A 947 -40.64 -27.92 27.70
N LYS A 948 -39.94 -26.84 27.31
CA LYS A 948 -40.57 -25.57 26.92
C LYS A 948 -41.16 -25.59 25.52
N ILE A 949 -40.63 -26.43 24.64
CA ILE A 949 -41.13 -26.64 23.27
C ILE A 949 -41.21 -28.12 22.95
N SER A 950 -42.05 -28.48 21.98
CA SER A 950 -42.05 -29.80 21.35
C SER A 950 -41.62 -29.67 19.90
N MET A 951 -40.76 -30.57 19.41
CA MET A 951 -40.28 -30.53 18.02
C MET A 951 -40.75 -31.73 17.21
N TRP A 952 -41.10 -31.50 15.94
CA TRP A 952 -41.51 -32.55 15.02
C TRP A 952 -40.96 -32.32 13.61
N LEU A 953 -40.57 -33.42 12.96
CA LEU A 953 -40.08 -33.44 11.58
C LEU A 953 -41.04 -34.21 10.67
N PRO A 954 -41.74 -33.56 9.73
CA PRO A 954 -42.53 -34.22 8.69
C PRO A 954 -41.70 -35.11 7.76
N GLN A 955 -42.34 -36.06 7.06
CA GLN A 955 -41.62 -36.95 6.13
C GLN A 955 -40.89 -36.19 5.02
N ILE A 956 -41.48 -35.11 4.49
CA ILE A 956 -40.86 -34.31 3.43
C ILE A 956 -39.50 -33.72 3.86
N VAL A 957 -39.42 -33.20 5.08
CA VAL A 957 -38.19 -32.62 5.65
C VAL A 957 -37.13 -33.69 5.89
N ARG A 958 -37.55 -34.86 6.41
CA ARG A 958 -36.64 -36.01 6.61
C ARG A 958 -36.06 -36.50 5.29
N HIS A 959 -36.90 -36.65 4.27
CA HIS A 959 -36.46 -37.07 2.94
C HIS A 959 -35.53 -36.04 2.31
N GLU A 960 -35.82 -34.75 2.44
CA GLU A 960 -34.95 -33.70 1.90
C GLU A 960 -33.59 -33.69 2.61
N LEU A 961 -33.54 -33.80 3.95
CA LEU A 961 -32.30 -33.91 4.68
C LEU A 961 -31.50 -35.17 4.30
N GLN A 962 -32.17 -36.31 4.07
CA GLN A 962 -31.53 -37.53 3.58
C GLN A 962 -30.97 -37.38 2.16
N GLU A 963 -31.67 -36.70 1.26
CA GLU A 963 -31.17 -36.39 -0.08
C GLU A 963 -29.98 -35.42 -0.05
N ILE A 964 -30.02 -34.41 0.84
CA ILE A 964 -28.88 -33.50 1.07
C ILE A 964 -27.68 -34.28 1.64
N GLY A 965 -27.91 -35.22 2.56
CA GLY A 965 -26.89 -36.12 3.09
C GLY A 965 -26.21 -36.99 2.03
N LYS A 966 -26.89 -37.28 0.90
CA LYS A 966 -26.27 -37.95 -0.27
C LYS A 966 -25.46 -36.98 -1.14
N GLY A 967 -25.77 -35.68 -1.09
CA GLY A 967 -25.13 -34.61 -1.85
C GLY A 967 -23.79 -34.16 -1.28
N VAL A 968 -22.79 -35.05 -1.27
CA VAL A 968 -21.43 -34.84 -0.74
C VAL A 968 -20.80 -33.51 -1.18
N SER A 969 -20.96 -33.12 -2.45
CA SER A 969 -20.38 -31.88 -2.97
C SER A 969 -20.94 -30.61 -2.34
N LYS A 970 -22.27 -30.53 -2.17
CA LYS A 970 -22.92 -29.36 -1.55
C LYS A 970 -22.57 -29.21 -0.08
N LEU A 971 -22.43 -30.33 0.64
CA LEU A 971 -21.98 -30.33 2.03
C LEU A 971 -20.50 -29.96 2.14
N ARG A 972 -19.66 -30.42 1.20
CA ARG A 972 -18.25 -30.03 1.12
C ARG A 972 -18.08 -28.53 0.92
N ASP A 973 -18.90 -27.90 0.07
CA ASP A 973 -18.85 -26.46 -0.19
C ASP A 973 -19.07 -25.62 1.10
N LYS A 974 -19.82 -26.14 2.08
CA LYS A 974 -20.03 -25.47 3.39
C LYS A 974 -18.76 -25.37 4.23
N PHE A 975 -17.76 -26.23 3.99
CA PHE A 975 -16.48 -26.22 4.70
C PHE A 975 -15.35 -25.57 3.91
N LYS A 976 -15.62 -24.99 2.73
CA LYS A 976 -14.60 -24.34 1.88
C LYS A 976 -13.88 -23.19 2.60
N ASN A 977 -14.59 -22.48 3.47
CA ASN A 977 -14.07 -21.36 4.27
C ASN A 977 -13.71 -21.76 5.71
N SER A 978 -13.51 -23.06 5.95
CA SER A 978 -13.12 -23.61 7.23
C SER A 978 -11.74 -24.25 7.12
N LEU A 979 -10.94 -24.13 8.18
CA LEU A 979 -9.62 -24.73 8.24
C LEU A 979 -9.71 -26.26 8.46
N VAL A 980 -9.92 -27.02 7.39
CA VAL A 980 -10.06 -28.48 7.43
C VAL A 980 -9.09 -29.14 6.46
N ARG A 981 -8.37 -30.16 6.95
CA ARG A 981 -7.55 -31.01 6.09
C ARG A 981 -8.44 -31.77 5.10
N PRO A 982 -8.22 -31.65 3.77
CA PRO A 982 -9.06 -32.29 2.76
C PRO A 982 -9.21 -33.81 2.97
N GLU A 983 -8.14 -34.49 3.40
CA GLU A 983 -8.14 -35.94 3.66
C GLU A 983 -9.06 -36.35 4.82
N ILE A 984 -9.16 -35.52 5.86
CA ILE A 984 -10.01 -35.79 7.03
C ILE A 984 -11.46 -35.48 6.65
N LEU A 985 -11.70 -34.40 5.92
CA LEU A 985 -13.01 -34.07 5.36
C LEU A 985 -13.53 -35.20 4.47
N ASP A 986 -12.71 -35.72 3.57
CA ASP A 986 -13.09 -36.84 2.68
C ASP A 986 -13.38 -38.13 3.45
N LYS A 987 -12.80 -38.32 4.65
CA LYS A 987 -13.12 -39.46 5.53
C LYS A 987 -14.43 -39.28 6.29
N VAL A 988 -14.71 -38.08 6.79
CA VAL A 988 -15.93 -37.76 7.56
C VAL A 988 -17.15 -37.70 6.65
N VAL A 989 -17.01 -37.08 5.47
CA VAL A 989 -18.08 -36.89 4.48
C VAL A 989 -18.33 -38.18 3.64
N LYS A 990 -17.81 -39.33 4.07
CA LYS A 990 -18.18 -40.64 3.49
C LYS A 990 -19.66 -40.91 3.70
N GLN A 991 -20.32 -41.45 2.68
CA GLN A 991 -21.77 -41.66 2.64
C GLN A 991 -22.31 -42.45 3.84
N GLU A 992 -21.58 -43.47 4.34
CA GLU A 992 -21.98 -44.27 5.50
C GLU A 992 -21.94 -43.49 6.83
N ASN A 993 -20.99 -42.57 6.98
CA ASN A 993 -20.88 -41.72 8.17
C ASN A 993 -21.93 -40.60 8.11
N LEU A 994 -22.12 -40.00 6.94
CA LEU A 994 -23.16 -38.99 6.73
C LEU A 994 -24.56 -39.53 7.00
N SER A 995 -24.88 -40.76 6.56
CA SER A 995 -26.19 -41.35 6.84
C SER A 995 -26.44 -41.51 8.34
N LYS A 996 -25.42 -41.94 9.10
CA LYS A 996 -25.52 -42.04 10.57
C LYS A 996 -25.74 -40.67 11.21
N LEU A 997 -24.97 -39.67 10.81
CA LEU A 997 -25.11 -38.30 11.32
C LEU A 997 -26.48 -37.71 11.01
N VAL A 998 -27.01 -37.93 9.80
CA VAL A 998 -28.36 -37.51 9.42
C VAL A 998 -29.41 -38.19 10.29
N ASP A 999 -29.32 -39.50 10.52
CA ASP A 999 -30.26 -40.23 11.37
C ASP A 999 -30.23 -39.73 12.83
N GLU A 1000 -29.04 -39.40 13.36
CA GLU A 1000 -28.92 -38.80 14.69
C GLU A 1000 -29.57 -37.41 14.75
N VAL A 1001 -29.34 -36.53 13.77
CA VAL A 1001 -30.00 -35.21 13.70
C VAL A 1001 -31.52 -35.37 13.62
N ILE A 1002 -32.03 -36.31 12.80
CA ILE A 1002 -33.46 -36.58 12.73
C ILE A 1002 -34.00 -37.01 14.10
N SER A 1003 -33.26 -37.83 14.85
CA SER A 1003 -33.65 -38.26 16.19
C SER A 1003 -33.68 -37.10 17.19
N ASP A 1004 -32.68 -36.22 17.18
CA ASP A 1004 -32.58 -35.09 18.13
C ASP A 1004 -33.73 -34.08 17.97
N PHE A 1005 -34.17 -33.86 16.74
CA PHE A 1005 -35.19 -32.86 16.38
C PHE A 1005 -36.62 -33.41 16.26
N ASN A 1006 -36.82 -34.72 16.46
CA ASN A 1006 -38.13 -35.36 16.31
C ASN A 1006 -38.62 -36.01 17.60
N GLN A 1007 -39.00 -35.17 18.57
CA GLN A 1007 -39.43 -35.59 19.91
C GLN A 1007 -40.93 -35.87 20.00
N TRP A 1008 -41.74 -35.07 19.31
CA TRP A 1008 -43.19 -35.24 19.27
C TRP A 1008 -43.58 -36.14 18.09
N LYS A 1009 -44.59 -36.99 18.29
CA LYS A 1009 -45.15 -37.85 17.24
C LYS A 1009 -46.66 -37.66 17.17
N PRO A 1010 -47.23 -37.47 15.97
CA PRO A 1010 -48.68 -37.37 15.82
C PRO A 1010 -49.35 -38.68 16.21
N LEU A 1011 -50.50 -38.59 16.89
CA LEU A 1011 -51.34 -39.75 17.20
C LEU A 1011 -52.05 -40.28 15.94
N ASP A 1012 -52.31 -39.39 14.98
CA ASP A 1012 -52.91 -39.72 13.70
C ASP A 1012 -51.83 -40.04 12.65
N ILE A 1013 -51.88 -41.25 12.11
CA ILE A 1013 -50.94 -41.77 11.12
C ILE A 1013 -51.20 -41.13 9.74
N ARG A 1014 -52.42 -40.64 9.47
CA ARG A 1014 -52.82 -40.04 8.19
C ARG A 1014 -52.70 -38.51 8.16
N LEU A 1015 -52.19 -37.90 9.23
CA LEU A 1015 -52.10 -36.45 9.38
C LEU A 1015 -51.43 -35.76 8.18
N GLU A 1016 -50.34 -36.33 7.67
CA GLU A 1016 -49.65 -35.77 6.49
C GLU A 1016 -50.48 -35.94 5.20
N GLU A 1017 -51.19 -37.06 5.02
CA GLU A 1017 -52.09 -37.27 3.88
C GLU A 1017 -53.27 -36.29 3.90
N ASP A 1018 -53.89 -36.12 5.06
CA ASP A 1018 -55.06 -35.28 5.27
C ASP A 1018 -54.71 -33.79 5.19
N SER A 1019 -53.47 -33.42 5.53
CA SER A 1019 -52.96 -32.06 5.33
C SER A 1019 -52.91 -31.66 3.85
N ASN A 1020 -52.76 -32.63 2.95
CA ASN A 1020 -52.60 -32.45 1.50
C ASN A 1020 -53.93 -32.25 0.75
N SER A 1021 -54.95 -31.74 1.45
CA SER A 1021 -56.30 -31.49 0.92
C SER A 1021 -56.31 -30.45 -0.21
N SER A 1022 -57.30 -30.52 -1.10
CA SER A 1022 -57.49 -29.53 -2.17
C SER A 1022 -57.75 -28.13 -1.62
N GLU A 1023 -58.48 -28.04 -0.51
CA GLU A 1023 -58.79 -26.79 0.17
C GLU A 1023 -57.52 -26.07 0.67
N ASN A 1024 -56.62 -26.78 1.36
CA ASN A 1024 -55.38 -26.20 1.87
C ASN A 1024 -54.47 -25.73 0.71
N LYS A 1025 -54.43 -26.49 -0.39
CA LYS A 1025 -53.66 -26.10 -1.60
C LYS A 1025 -54.21 -24.85 -2.26
N GLU A 1026 -55.52 -24.71 -2.35
CA GLU A 1026 -56.17 -23.50 -2.88
C GLU A 1026 -55.91 -22.30 -1.98
N GLN A 1027 -55.99 -22.48 -0.66
CA GLN A 1027 -55.67 -21.44 0.33
C GLN A 1027 -54.22 -20.92 0.18
N ILE A 1028 -53.25 -21.82 0.02
CA ILE A 1028 -51.85 -21.43 -0.23
C ILE A 1028 -51.72 -20.75 -1.60
N LYS A 1029 -52.36 -21.27 -2.64
CA LYS A 1029 -52.29 -20.67 -3.99
C LYS A 1029 -52.83 -19.24 -4.00
N GLN A 1030 -53.94 -18.98 -3.31
CA GLN A 1030 -54.49 -17.63 -3.14
C GLN A 1030 -53.53 -16.75 -2.32
N PHE A 1031 -52.96 -17.28 -1.24
CA PHE A 1031 -51.96 -16.55 -0.46
C PHE A 1031 -50.76 -16.11 -1.30
N LEU A 1032 -50.18 -17.02 -2.08
CA LEU A 1032 -49.05 -16.69 -2.96
C LEU A 1032 -49.41 -15.68 -4.05
N GLN A 1033 -50.69 -15.61 -4.46
CA GLN A 1033 -51.18 -14.56 -5.37
C GLN A 1033 -51.34 -13.21 -4.67
N ASP A 1034 -51.84 -13.20 -3.44
CA ASP A 1034 -52.04 -11.98 -2.65
C ASP A 1034 -50.71 -11.32 -2.25
N TYR A 1035 -49.66 -12.11 -2.03
CA TYR A 1035 -48.32 -11.67 -1.63
C TYR A 1035 -47.29 -11.75 -2.77
N ARG A 1036 -47.77 -11.70 -4.03
CA ARG A 1036 -46.96 -11.92 -5.23
C ARG A 1036 -45.74 -11.00 -5.33
N ASP A 1037 -45.88 -9.73 -4.99
CA ASP A 1037 -44.82 -8.73 -5.16
C ASP A 1037 -43.54 -9.13 -4.40
N ILE A 1038 -43.71 -9.60 -3.16
CA ILE A 1038 -42.60 -10.09 -2.30
C ILE A 1038 -41.95 -11.32 -2.92
N TYR A 1039 -42.76 -12.29 -3.37
CA TYR A 1039 -42.23 -13.53 -3.95
C TYR A 1039 -41.59 -13.31 -5.32
N ASP A 1040 -42.05 -12.33 -6.12
CA ASP A 1040 -41.43 -11.93 -7.38
C ASP A 1040 -40.05 -11.28 -7.10
N GLU A 1041 -39.92 -10.42 -6.09
CA GLU A 1041 -38.63 -9.79 -5.69
C GLU A 1041 -37.66 -10.78 -5.06
N LEU A 1042 -38.12 -11.65 -4.14
CA LEU A 1042 -37.34 -12.77 -3.62
C LEU A 1042 -36.83 -13.67 -4.75
N THR A 1043 -37.67 -13.93 -5.75
CA THR A 1043 -37.27 -14.70 -6.93
C THR A 1043 -36.20 -13.99 -7.75
N ALA A 1044 -36.28 -12.66 -7.89
CA ALA A 1044 -35.26 -11.86 -8.57
C ALA A 1044 -33.93 -11.88 -7.82
N MET A 1045 -33.95 -11.70 -6.50
CA MET A 1045 -32.77 -11.77 -5.63
C MET A 1045 -32.12 -13.16 -5.70
N LYS A 1046 -32.87 -14.24 -5.50
CA LYS A 1046 -32.32 -15.61 -5.56
C LYS A 1046 -31.81 -15.99 -6.97
N LYS A 1047 -32.34 -15.38 -8.04
CA LYS A 1047 -31.80 -15.51 -9.41
C LYS A 1047 -30.45 -14.82 -9.58
N ALA A 1048 -30.29 -13.61 -9.05
CA ALA A 1048 -29.01 -12.87 -9.09
C ALA A 1048 -27.89 -13.67 -8.39
N HIS A 1049 -28.22 -14.41 -7.34
CA HIS A 1049 -27.31 -15.27 -6.59
C HIS A 1049 -27.12 -16.69 -7.20
N GLY A 1050 -27.55 -16.91 -8.45
CA GLY A 1050 -27.26 -18.16 -9.18
C GLY A 1050 -28.16 -19.37 -8.88
N GLY A 1051 -29.31 -19.18 -8.22
CA GLY A 1051 -30.22 -20.27 -7.85
C GLY A 1051 -30.87 -20.99 -9.05
N LYS A 1052 -30.38 -22.20 -9.36
CA LYS A 1052 -30.98 -23.15 -10.34
C LYS A 1052 -31.88 -24.19 -9.63
N GLN A 1053 -33.02 -23.78 -9.09
CA GLN A 1053 -33.97 -24.68 -8.40
C GLN A 1053 -35.33 -24.78 -9.11
N LYS A 1054 -36.09 -25.86 -8.87
CA LYS A 1054 -37.42 -26.12 -9.47
C LYS A 1054 -38.49 -25.26 -8.78
N ARG A 1055 -38.93 -24.20 -9.45
CA ARG A 1055 -39.85 -23.16 -8.91
C ARG A 1055 -41.33 -23.50 -9.08
N THR A 1056 -42.19 -22.85 -8.30
CA THR A 1056 -43.64 -22.94 -8.48
C THR A 1056 -44.12 -22.13 -9.67
N LYS A 1057 -45.01 -22.69 -10.49
CA LYS A 1057 -45.70 -21.95 -11.55
C LYS A 1057 -47.02 -21.39 -11.03
N ILE A 1058 -47.09 -20.07 -10.86
CA ILE A 1058 -48.32 -19.36 -10.48
C ILE A 1058 -48.62 -18.31 -11.55
N GLY A 1059 -49.80 -18.42 -12.18
CA GLY A 1059 -50.21 -17.52 -13.26
C GLY A 1059 -49.23 -17.50 -14.45
N GLY A 1060 -48.56 -18.62 -14.75
CA GLY A 1060 -47.58 -18.73 -15.83
C GLY A 1060 -46.15 -18.25 -15.50
N LYS A 1061 -45.92 -17.61 -14.35
CA LYS A 1061 -44.58 -17.22 -13.89
C LYS A 1061 -44.03 -18.22 -12.87
N GLU A 1062 -42.72 -18.42 -12.91
CA GLU A 1062 -41.98 -19.25 -11.95
C GLU A 1062 -41.53 -18.41 -10.76
N ILE A 1063 -42.16 -18.61 -9.59
CA ILE A 1063 -41.92 -17.89 -8.34
C ILE A 1063 -41.58 -18.85 -7.19
N TYR A 1064 -41.03 -18.32 -6.09
CA TYR A 1064 -40.93 -19.00 -4.79
C TYR A 1064 -42.29 -18.99 -4.07
N PRO A 1065 -42.54 -19.89 -3.09
CA PRO A 1065 -41.66 -20.90 -2.46
C PRO A 1065 -41.49 -22.22 -3.24
N GLU A 1066 -40.57 -23.08 -2.82
CA GLU A 1066 -40.32 -24.37 -3.47
C GLU A 1066 -41.43 -25.41 -3.17
N ALA A 1067 -41.39 -26.56 -3.82
CA ALA A 1067 -42.39 -27.61 -3.59
C ALA A 1067 -42.40 -28.15 -2.14
N PRO A 1068 -41.25 -28.42 -1.49
CA PRO A 1068 -41.19 -28.86 -0.08
C PRO A 1068 -41.80 -27.85 0.89
N ASP A 1069 -41.44 -26.57 0.77
CA ASP A 1069 -41.95 -25.49 1.62
C ASP A 1069 -43.48 -25.40 1.63
N ARG A 1070 -44.11 -25.58 0.47
CA ARG A 1070 -45.57 -25.57 0.37
C ARG A 1070 -46.21 -26.76 1.09
N VAL A 1071 -45.52 -27.90 1.12
CA VAL A 1071 -45.98 -29.07 1.89
C VAL A 1071 -45.90 -28.74 3.39
N ILE A 1072 -44.80 -28.13 3.84
CA ILE A 1072 -44.67 -27.64 5.23
C ILE A 1072 -45.80 -26.66 5.56
N MET A 1073 -46.10 -25.70 4.66
CA MET A 1073 -47.22 -24.77 4.82
C MET A 1073 -48.57 -25.51 4.94
N THR A 1074 -48.86 -26.51 4.09
CA THR A 1074 -50.12 -27.28 4.19
C THR A 1074 -50.24 -28.04 5.51
N ILE A 1075 -49.14 -28.60 5.99
CA ILE A 1075 -49.08 -29.32 7.26
C ILE A 1075 -49.34 -28.36 8.42
N CYS A 1076 -48.72 -27.18 8.41
CA CYS A 1076 -48.91 -26.17 9.45
C CYS A 1076 -50.36 -25.64 9.50
N ILE A 1077 -50.97 -25.38 8.34
CA ILE A 1077 -52.38 -24.98 8.23
C ILE A 1077 -53.27 -26.05 8.85
N HIS A 1078 -53.01 -27.32 8.53
CA HIS A 1078 -53.80 -28.43 9.05
C HIS A 1078 -53.64 -28.56 10.58
N LEU A 1079 -52.41 -28.54 11.10
CA LEU A 1079 -52.14 -28.62 12.53
C LEU A 1079 -52.71 -27.44 13.33
N ALA A 1080 -52.69 -26.22 12.77
CA ALA A 1080 -53.26 -25.05 13.42
C ALA A 1080 -54.79 -25.14 13.55
N LYS A 1081 -55.47 -25.82 12.61
CA LYS A 1081 -56.91 -26.07 12.65
C LYS A 1081 -57.31 -27.20 13.62
N GLN A 1082 -56.36 -28.03 14.06
CA GLN A 1082 -56.61 -29.12 15.01
C GLN A 1082 -56.59 -28.66 16.47
N CYS A 1083 -57.08 -29.52 17.37
CA CYS A 1083 -57.04 -29.34 18.82
C CYS A 1083 -56.01 -30.31 19.43
N LEU A 1084 -54.72 -30.06 19.19
CA LEU A 1084 -53.63 -30.94 19.64
C LEU A 1084 -53.57 -31.02 21.17
N GLU A 1085 -53.30 -32.19 21.74
CA GLU A 1085 -53.24 -32.34 23.18
C GLU A 1085 -51.96 -31.74 23.78
N GLY A 1086 -52.10 -30.93 24.83
CA GLY A 1086 -50.97 -30.38 25.61
C GLY A 1086 -50.12 -29.33 24.89
N LEU A 1087 -50.47 -28.95 23.66
CA LEU A 1087 -49.71 -28.01 22.83
C LEU A 1087 -50.45 -26.68 22.68
N GLY A 1088 -49.71 -25.57 22.78
CA GLY A 1088 -50.25 -24.22 22.64
C GLY A 1088 -50.46 -23.85 21.17
N THR A 1089 -49.37 -23.47 20.51
CA THR A 1089 -49.36 -22.97 19.12
C THR A 1089 -48.49 -23.83 18.22
N VAL A 1090 -48.66 -23.66 16.91
CA VAL A 1090 -47.80 -24.30 15.89
C VAL A 1090 -46.85 -23.24 15.35
N LEU A 1091 -45.56 -23.55 15.32
CA LEU A 1091 -44.49 -22.69 14.85
C LEU A 1091 -43.67 -23.38 13.76
N VAL A 1092 -43.20 -22.62 12.77
CA VAL A 1092 -42.19 -23.07 11.81
C VAL A 1092 -40.88 -22.38 12.15
N ALA A 1093 -39.84 -23.16 12.45
CA ALA A 1093 -38.49 -22.65 12.63
C ALA A 1093 -37.75 -22.71 11.29
N THR A 1094 -37.48 -21.54 10.70
CA THR A 1094 -36.85 -21.40 9.38
C THR A 1094 -36.19 -20.03 9.24
N ARG A 1095 -35.14 -19.95 8.43
CA ARG A 1095 -34.51 -18.68 8.02
C ARG A 1095 -34.91 -18.22 6.64
N ASP A 1096 -35.67 -19.03 5.91
CA ASP A 1096 -35.93 -18.73 4.51
C ASP A 1096 -36.84 -17.51 4.38
N GLY A 1097 -36.45 -16.58 3.51
CA GLY A 1097 -37.21 -15.36 3.20
C GLY A 1097 -38.67 -15.65 2.85
N ASP A 1098 -38.93 -16.81 2.24
CA ASP A 1098 -40.24 -17.24 1.77
C ASP A 1098 -41.27 -17.42 2.92
N PHE A 1099 -40.76 -17.70 4.14
CA PHE A 1099 -41.54 -17.74 5.38
C PHE A 1099 -41.33 -16.50 6.24
N THR A 1100 -40.08 -16.03 6.39
CA THR A 1100 -39.74 -14.98 7.36
C THR A 1100 -40.23 -13.61 6.94
N LEU A 1101 -40.23 -13.28 5.64
CA LEU A 1101 -40.77 -12.01 5.17
C LEU A 1101 -42.28 -11.94 5.38
N THR A 1102 -43.03 -13.03 5.21
CA THR A 1102 -44.50 -13.04 5.38
C THR A 1102 -44.95 -13.67 6.70
N ALA A 1103 -44.05 -13.78 7.69
CA ALA A 1103 -44.30 -14.45 8.97
C ALA A 1103 -45.60 -14.04 9.67
N ARG A 1104 -45.87 -12.72 9.75
CA ARG A 1104 -47.09 -12.20 10.38
C ARG A 1104 -48.36 -12.47 9.56
N ALA A 1105 -48.23 -12.54 8.23
CA ALA A 1105 -49.34 -12.89 7.36
C ALA A 1105 -49.76 -14.36 7.51
N PHE A 1106 -48.80 -15.28 7.68
CA PHE A 1106 -49.08 -16.68 8.03
C PHE A 1106 -49.81 -16.78 9.37
N GLU A 1107 -49.33 -16.04 10.36
CA GLU A 1107 -49.93 -15.96 11.69
C GLU A 1107 -51.39 -15.50 11.63
N GLU A 1108 -51.68 -14.38 10.97
CA GLU A 1108 -53.05 -13.84 10.91
C GLU A 1108 -54.01 -14.69 10.06
N ARG A 1109 -53.57 -15.23 8.92
CA ARG A 1109 -54.45 -15.94 7.98
C ARG A 1109 -54.64 -17.41 8.33
N PHE A 1110 -53.60 -18.08 8.82
CA PHE A 1110 -53.58 -19.54 8.99
C PHE A 1110 -53.40 -20.00 10.43
N GLY A 1111 -53.02 -19.12 11.35
CA GLY A 1111 -52.97 -19.44 12.77
C GLY A 1111 -51.66 -20.05 13.27
N PHE A 1112 -50.65 -20.24 12.42
CA PHE A 1112 -49.32 -20.71 12.81
C PHE A 1112 -48.28 -19.58 12.74
N GLY A 1113 -47.29 -19.62 13.63
CA GLY A 1113 -46.21 -18.64 13.67
C GLY A 1113 -44.95 -19.08 12.92
N VAL A 1114 -44.06 -18.13 12.64
CA VAL A 1114 -42.73 -18.40 12.06
C VAL A 1114 -41.68 -17.81 12.99
N VAL A 1115 -40.60 -18.54 13.25
CA VAL A 1115 -39.48 -18.12 14.12
C VAL A 1115 -38.15 -18.30 13.39
N LYS A 1116 -37.42 -17.19 13.21
CA LYS A 1116 -36.09 -17.21 12.53
C LYS A 1116 -34.91 -17.36 13.49
N ASN A 1117 -35.09 -16.93 14.73
CA ASN A 1117 -34.06 -16.87 15.75
C ASN A 1117 -34.65 -17.02 17.15
N SER A 1118 -33.75 -17.09 18.13
CA SER A 1118 -34.13 -17.27 19.54
C SER A 1118 -34.90 -16.09 20.12
N ARG A 1119 -34.66 -14.84 19.66
CA ARG A 1119 -35.46 -13.66 20.06
C ARG A 1119 -36.93 -13.83 19.66
N MET A 1120 -37.18 -14.27 18.42
CA MET A 1120 -38.54 -14.56 17.97
C MET A 1120 -39.14 -15.72 18.75
N LEU A 1121 -38.40 -16.80 18.98
CA LEU A 1121 -38.86 -17.93 19.78
C LEU A 1121 -39.19 -17.54 21.21
N ASN A 1122 -38.33 -16.77 21.88
CA ASN A 1122 -38.55 -16.29 23.25
C ASN A 1122 -39.82 -15.42 23.34
N ALA A 1123 -40.19 -14.69 22.28
CA ALA A 1123 -41.47 -13.96 22.26
C ALA A 1123 -42.71 -14.89 22.33
N TRP A 1124 -42.55 -16.19 22.08
CA TRP A 1124 -43.57 -17.22 22.27
C TRP A 1124 -43.40 -18.02 23.57
N LEU A 1125 -42.27 -17.87 24.28
CA LEU A 1125 -41.95 -18.61 25.51
C LEU A 1125 -41.94 -17.75 26.78
N GLU A 1126 -41.67 -16.45 26.66
CA GLU A 1126 -41.69 -15.47 27.74
C GLU A 1126 -43.13 -14.96 27.94
N ILE A 1127 -43.81 -15.52 28.95
CA ILE A 1127 -44.81 -14.82 29.76
C ILE A 1127 -44.43 -15.01 31.23
#